data_AF-A0A524EDF1-F1
#
_entry.id   AF-A0A524EDF1-F1
#
_cell.length_a   1.000
_cell.length_b   1.000
_cell.length_c   1.000
_cell.angle_alpha   90.00
_cell.angle_beta   90.00
_cell.angle_gamma   90.00
#
_symmetry.space_group_name_H-M   'P 1'
#
loop_
_entity.id
_entity.type
_entity.pdbx_description
1 polymer ?
#
loop_
_entity_poly.entity_id
_entity_poly.type
_entity_poly.pdbx_seq_one_letter_code
_entity_poly.pdbx_strand_id
1 'polypeptide(L)'
;MKQRTKTLFVLFIELLFLFGGCLVIFSSFWFPGNGGFTRNVLFIHSDSSLDSQGYFILVDELSGKAKTQDIDFVLHGRGALSVAGVESATFTTGSYTTNDLISVKTSFLSPITSISQYDGGFYPDFRRGHIYHEDNTTNYIKARYSGEENPVMGSVIYPRNNSDGAHPAPTISAVDWNQFGRIGDNDLIYYQEESNLTTVFDASLNVTTNAKLLFIHQNATDGIDYMYGDDISVLNYNNEFCYLSSDKSTVLVNYHNYTEFISGYVHYPDYISIENKLVHITLPFHESISPFVYINGQEDPSVILNLDDYTGLYWCTIEPTESFSFIISKNPVNEDSRIIESSPKDETDAYPIIHQYPNENAWKISEASLTAATHPYILLNSAELSNLQTKITTNQEPWKSWYDAIISDVDSLAATDISEWDEDARDDVIQPLITKYMIDGGQTYLDKIKEILLDMEAMDSLYEKDLRRSYALQAYSIAYDLIQSTLSSQEREIIEELLYNHALPLTNLQIFSDNNHRCIDAAGLGMTGLVIKNKEFVDLATENVLNYLYDKPRADGGSYEGQSYLAFALHQSIQYMQALTHVGGYNFFEDSKYLACLDFMANSLSPLGTVPLFEDTYLTGDAVEVLLMAAPRITNSSKFENYPHYFQYLFETRQNNSALVGLGTYYYLNGQSANLRRLALYDPNFELNDILPNFHTEIYTNTNMAFLREDYGKNSLYMALSSKNFMQSHPHYDENSFELWGYGAWLIHNPGYPNFGKEGHDYTISTEASNTLLIGGEGQQIPQAKGFTLTITSPYFDIVKADATETYNSPGSWITAWAVNGFVFLSTALIGISGIMLTIRNKTKIDRESHVNSKRVLKIFNTDGENQIPILRSKEPALWETKLGCAKENLINFGVLAAANITYFIFVVIRFEFYMAYSDNPLKIIIPFRAYLYAGLLILPVILVFVFYRGYINGFNRNLHRFIDFAEESEYLRAKTRKIIARNNLVLFPWFIVASIVIGFTVVRGFVEFESIFFETVGGVGETIYYLFGWLQNYALLLGILLIVQIPFNFLMLRRLNSELLQKTSITISTRFLKMKTLVISILIKSVYIIIYFGF
;
A
#
# COMPACT_ATOMS: atom_id res chain seq x y z
N MET A 1 17.79 -38.28 43.37
CA MET A 1 16.49 -38.03 42.71
C MET A 1 16.18 -36.55 42.46
N LYS A 2 16.21 -35.66 43.46
CA LYS A 2 15.98 -34.20 43.25
C LYS A 2 16.94 -33.57 42.21
N GLN A 3 18.21 -33.98 42.23
CA GLN A 3 19.21 -33.51 41.26
C GLN A 3 18.92 -34.00 39.84
N ARG A 4 18.62 -35.30 39.65
CA ARG A 4 18.22 -35.86 38.34
C ARG A 4 16.99 -35.16 37.73
N THR A 5 16.00 -34.76 38.53
CA THR A 5 14.84 -34.03 38.02
C THR A 5 15.18 -32.59 37.61
N LYS A 6 16.06 -31.90 38.35
CA LYS A 6 16.56 -30.58 37.94
C LYS A 6 17.36 -30.70 36.65
N THR A 7 18.23 -31.70 36.54
CA THR A 7 18.99 -31.97 35.31
C THR A 7 18.08 -32.25 34.13
N LEU A 8 17.04 -33.09 34.28
CA LEU A 8 16.07 -33.35 33.20
C LEU A 8 15.28 -32.10 32.79
N PHE A 9 14.92 -31.23 33.74
CA PHE A 9 14.21 -30.00 33.44
C PHE A 9 15.09 -28.98 32.70
N VAL A 10 16.35 -28.82 33.15
CA VAL A 10 17.34 -27.97 32.45
C VAL A 10 17.61 -28.51 31.06
N LEU A 11 17.82 -29.82 30.92
CA LEU A 11 18.08 -30.46 29.64
C LEU A 11 16.87 -30.38 28.70
N PHE A 12 15.65 -30.34 29.23
CA PHE A 12 14.44 -30.09 28.44
C PHE A 12 14.34 -28.64 27.96
N ILE A 13 14.69 -27.65 28.80
CA ILE A 13 14.78 -26.25 28.38
C ILE A 13 15.87 -26.06 27.32
N GLU A 14 17.04 -26.68 27.52
CA GLU A 14 18.14 -26.65 26.55
C GLU A 14 17.72 -27.29 25.22
N LEU A 15 16.99 -28.41 25.24
CA LEU A 15 16.44 -29.04 24.04
C LEU A 15 15.39 -28.16 23.33
N LEU A 16 14.52 -27.47 24.07
CA LEU A 16 13.58 -26.52 23.47
C LEU A 16 14.30 -25.33 22.83
N PHE A 17 15.36 -24.84 23.47
CA PHE A 17 16.18 -23.74 22.94
C PHE A 17 16.95 -24.16 21.69
N LEU A 18 17.57 -25.35 21.71
CA LEU A 18 18.22 -25.95 20.54
C LEU A 18 17.24 -26.19 19.40
N PHE A 19 16.05 -26.70 19.70
CA PHE A 19 15.02 -26.94 18.69
C PHE A 19 14.49 -25.62 18.11
N GLY A 20 14.30 -24.58 18.93
CA GLY A 20 13.96 -23.23 18.46
C GLY A 20 15.05 -22.65 17.55
N GLY A 21 16.33 -22.77 17.93
CA GLY A 21 17.47 -22.34 17.10
C GLY A 21 17.58 -23.14 15.80
N CYS A 22 17.37 -24.46 15.84
CA CYS A 22 17.30 -25.28 14.64
C CYS A 22 16.13 -24.86 13.73
N LEU A 23 14.95 -24.57 14.29
CA LEU A 23 13.80 -24.12 13.51
C LEU A 23 14.03 -22.76 12.86
N VAL A 24 14.68 -21.83 13.56
CA VAL A 24 15.13 -20.54 13.00
C VAL A 24 16.06 -20.80 11.80
N ILE A 25 17.03 -21.69 11.97
CA ILE A 25 17.91 -22.08 10.87
C ILE A 25 17.11 -22.77 9.75
N PHE A 26 16.12 -23.61 10.06
CA PHE A 26 15.29 -24.30 9.06
C PHE A 26 14.32 -23.37 8.33
N SER A 27 13.76 -22.34 8.98
CA SER A 27 12.88 -21.37 8.33
C SER A 27 13.64 -20.50 7.33
N SER A 28 14.89 -20.11 7.63
CA SER A 28 15.72 -19.43 6.63
C SER A 28 16.10 -20.32 5.44
N PHE A 29 16.08 -21.65 5.60
CA PHE A 29 16.19 -22.60 4.49
C PHE A 29 14.88 -22.83 3.73
N TRP A 30 13.72 -22.70 4.38
CA TRP A 30 12.41 -22.94 3.75
C TRP A 30 11.82 -21.71 3.06
N PHE A 31 12.27 -20.52 3.46
CA PHE A 31 11.86 -19.25 2.86
C PHE A 31 13.10 -18.47 2.39
N PRO A 32 13.83 -19.00 1.40
CA PRO A 32 14.97 -18.29 0.85
C PRO A 32 14.49 -16.96 0.25
N GLY A 33 15.18 -15.87 0.57
CA GLY A 33 15.10 -14.68 -0.29
C GLY A 33 15.67 -15.05 -1.65
N ASN A 34 14.89 -14.89 -2.72
CA ASN A 34 15.33 -15.19 -4.08
C ASN A 34 16.22 -14.08 -4.65
N GLY A 35 16.42 -12.99 -3.89
CA GLY A 35 17.04 -11.77 -4.41
C GLY A 35 15.97 -10.94 -5.09
N GLY A 36 16.33 -10.28 -6.17
CA GLY A 36 15.41 -9.54 -7.03
C GLY A 36 16.19 -8.80 -8.11
N PHE A 37 15.66 -7.69 -8.61
CA PHE A 37 16.37 -6.91 -9.62
C PHE A 37 15.98 -5.44 -9.64
N THR A 38 16.87 -4.64 -10.20
CA THR A 38 16.61 -3.24 -10.58
C THR A 38 16.55 -3.14 -12.10
N ARG A 39 15.49 -2.54 -12.64
CA ARG A 39 15.30 -2.32 -14.08
C ARG A 39 15.69 -0.90 -14.44
N ASN A 40 16.60 -0.74 -15.38
CA ASN A 40 16.86 0.54 -16.04
C ASN A 40 16.17 0.51 -17.41
N VAL A 41 15.25 1.43 -17.64
CA VAL A 41 14.62 1.67 -18.94
C VAL A 41 15.24 2.91 -19.53
N LEU A 42 15.90 2.79 -20.68
CA LEU A 42 16.36 3.92 -21.48
C LEU A 42 15.46 3.99 -22.71
N PHE A 43 14.73 5.08 -22.89
CA PHE A 43 13.93 5.32 -24.08
C PHE A 43 14.67 6.28 -24.99
N ILE A 44 15.14 5.82 -26.14
CA ILE A 44 15.77 6.67 -27.16
C ILE A 44 14.66 7.19 -28.08
N HIS A 45 14.48 8.50 -28.15
CA HIS A 45 13.43 9.13 -28.98
C HIS A 45 13.79 9.00 -30.47
N SER A 46 12.78 9.02 -31.33
CA SER A 46 13.03 9.21 -32.77
C SER A 46 13.62 10.59 -33.03
N ASP A 47 14.61 10.63 -33.92
CA ASP A 47 15.19 11.89 -34.39
C ASP A 47 15.08 11.96 -35.91
N SER A 48 14.11 12.76 -36.35
CA SER A 48 13.88 13.01 -37.78
C SER A 48 15.07 13.65 -38.50
N SER A 49 15.96 14.34 -37.77
CA SER A 49 17.18 14.92 -38.33
C SER A 49 18.26 13.86 -38.58
N LEU A 50 18.20 12.75 -37.85
CA LEU A 50 19.13 11.61 -37.94
C LEU A 50 18.55 10.41 -38.70
N ASP A 51 17.31 10.50 -39.18
CA ASP A 51 16.59 9.39 -39.83
C ASP A 51 16.48 8.14 -38.91
N SER A 52 16.45 8.36 -37.59
CA SER A 52 16.41 7.31 -36.57
C SER A 52 15.00 7.12 -36.01
N GLN A 53 14.59 5.86 -35.85
CA GLN A 53 13.35 5.52 -35.14
C GLN A 53 13.63 5.33 -33.65
N GLY A 54 12.67 5.73 -32.82
CA GLY A 54 12.78 5.54 -31.38
C GLY A 54 12.73 4.07 -30.97
N TYR A 55 13.40 3.75 -29.87
CA TYR A 55 13.47 2.39 -29.34
C TYR A 55 13.82 2.39 -27.85
N PHE A 56 13.66 1.24 -27.20
CA PHE A 56 13.88 1.10 -25.76
C PHE A 56 15.01 0.12 -25.48
N ILE A 57 15.80 0.43 -24.46
CA ILE A 57 16.80 -0.47 -23.89
C ILE A 57 16.38 -0.79 -22.46
N LEU A 58 16.28 -2.07 -22.14
CA LEU A 58 16.07 -2.56 -20.79
C LEU A 58 17.39 -3.15 -20.26
N VAL A 59 17.83 -2.70 -19.09
CA VAL A 59 18.97 -3.27 -18.37
C VAL A 59 18.52 -3.70 -16.98
N ASP A 60 18.33 -5.01 -16.82
CA ASP A 60 17.90 -5.63 -15.57
C ASP A 60 19.12 -6.09 -14.76
N GLU A 61 19.36 -5.43 -13.62
CA GLU A 61 20.45 -5.70 -12.70
C GLU A 61 20.01 -6.65 -11.58
N LEU A 62 20.51 -7.89 -11.59
CA LEU A 62 20.17 -8.88 -10.57
C LEU A 62 20.82 -8.57 -9.22
N SER A 63 20.09 -8.80 -8.14
CA SER A 63 20.54 -8.59 -6.77
C SER A 63 20.52 -9.87 -5.93
N GLY A 64 21.40 -9.94 -4.93
CA GLY A 64 21.42 -11.02 -3.95
C GLY A 64 21.50 -12.42 -4.56
N LYS A 65 20.54 -13.29 -4.22
CA LYS A 65 20.50 -14.67 -4.72
C LYS A 65 20.05 -14.79 -6.17
N ALA A 66 19.47 -13.76 -6.78
CA ALA A 66 19.02 -13.83 -8.17
C ALA A 66 20.22 -14.07 -9.11
N LYS A 67 21.39 -13.55 -8.75
CA LYS A 67 22.69 -13.82 -9.40
C LYS A 67 23.13 -15.28 -9.36
N THR A 68 22.41 -16.18 -8.71
CA THR A 68 22.75 -17.62 -8.70
C THR A 68 21.58 -18.49 -9.16
N GLN A 69 20.60 -17.88 -9.83
CA GLN A 69 19.40 -18.56 -10.32
C GLN A 69 19.32 -18.46 -11.84
N ASP A 70 18.59 -19.38 -12.44
CA ASP A 70 18.06 -19.17 -13.78
C ASP A 70 16.97 -18.09 -13.72
N ILE A 71 16.98 -17.19 -14.69
CA ILE A 71 16.03 -16.10 -14.79
C ILE A 71 15.25 -16.26 -16.09
N ASP A 72 13.93 -16.13 -16.00
CA ASP A 72 13.06 -16.10 -17.17
C ASP A 72 12.57 -14.67 -17.38
N PHE A 73 12.97 -14.03 -18.48
CA PHE A 73 12.38 -12.77 -18.94
C PHE A 73 11.06 -13.06 -19.66
N VAL A 74 9.96 -12.60 -19.04
CA VAL A 74 8.61 -12.82 -19.54
C VAL A 74 8.19 -11.63 -20.39
N LEU A 75 7.73 -11.91 -21.61
CA LEU A 75 7.27 -10.88 -22.54
C LEU A 75 6.03 -11.32 -23.31
N HIS A 76 4.92 -10.66 -23.02
CA HIS A 76 3.62 -10.78 -23.67
C HIS A 76 3.52 -9.79 -24.82
N GLY A 77 3.07 -10.25 -25.98
CA GLY A 77 2.96 -9.38 -27.15
C GLY A 77 1.81 -9.74 -28.07
N ARG A 78 1.32 -8.74 -28.81
CA ARG A 78 0.14 -8.89 -29.66
C ARG A 78 0.48 -9.49 -31.03
N GLY A 79 -0.40 -10.35 -31.50
CA GLY A 79 -0.37 -10.89 -32.85
C GLY A 79 0.55 -12.10 -33.02
N ALA A 80 1.11 -12.24 -34.23
CA ALA A 80 1.92 -13.39 -34.60
C ALA A 80 3.31 -13.31 -33.95
N LEU A 81 3.67 -14.33 -33.19
CA LEU A 81 5.00 -14.50 -32.59
C LEU A 81 5.92 -15.26 -33.54
N SER A 82 7.12 -14.71 -33.75
CA SER A 82 8.24 -15.38 -34.43
C SER A 82 9.50 -15.30 -33.55
N VAL A 83 10.20 -16.42 -33.41
CA VAL A 83 11.45 -16.49 -32.63
C VAL A 83 12.61 -16.82 -33.57
N ALA A 84 13.65 -15.99 -33.57
CA ALA A 84 14.86 -16.17 -34.37
C ALA A 84 15.97 -16.75 -33.50
N GLY A 85 15.96 -18.07 -33.31
CA GLY A 85 16.93 -18.77 -32.47
C GLY A 85 16.78 -18.40 -30.99
N VAL A 86 17.88 -17.97 -30.36
CA VAL A 86 17.89 -17.43 -28.99
C VAL A 86 18.18 -15.93 -28.95
N GLU A 87 18.36 -15.30 -30.11
CA GLU A 87 18.85 -13.92 -30.22
C GLU A 87 17.72 -12.90 -30.11
N SER A 88 16.53 -13.24 -30.62
CA SER A 88 15.41 -12.32 -30.64
C SER A 88 14.05 -13.00 -30.77
N ALA A 89 13.01 -12.28 -30.34
CA ALA A 89 11.62 -12.57 -30.59
C ALA A 89 10.95 -11.36 -31.27
N THR A 90 9.95 -11.61 -32.10
CA THR A 90 9.21 -10.57 -32.82
C THR A 90 7.73 -10.87 -32.74
N PHE A 91 6.96 -9.90 -32.26
CA PHE A 91 5.50 -9.90 -32.33
C PHE A 91 5.08 -9.01 -33.49
N THR A 92 4.12 -9.46 -34.30
CA THR A 92 3.59 -8.70 -35.43
C THR A 92 2.07 -8.65 -35.40
N THR A 93 1.51 -7.45 -35.39
CA THR A 93 0.07 -7.19 -35.36
C THR A 93 -0.31 -6.13 -36.40
N GLY A 94 -1.60 -6.00 -36.71
CA GLY A 94 -2.09 -4.88 -37.52
C GLY A 94 -2.08 -3.58 -36.72
N SER A 95 -1.81 -2.46 -37.40
CA SER A 95 -2.12 -1.14 -36.85
C SER A 95 -3.64 -1.00 -36.70
N TYR A 96 -4.09 -0.31 -35.65
CA TYR A 96 -5.48 0.07 -35.51
C TYR A 96 -5.79 1.31 -36.38
N THR A 97 -4.79 2.16 -36.64
CA THR A 97 -4.97 3.46 -37.32
C THR A 97 -4.71 3.40 -38.82
N THR A 98 -3.99 2.38 -39.30
CA THR A 98 -3.68 2.15 -40.72
C THR A 98 -3.91 0.68 -41.10
N ASN A 99 -3.68 0.33 -42.37
CA ASN A 99 -3.67 -1.08 -42.81
C ASN A 99 -2.27 -1.73 -42.72
N ASP A 100 -1.34 -1.05 -42.06
CA ASP A 100 0.04 -1.52 -41.96
C ASP A 100 0.18 -2.66 -40.96
N LEU A 101 1.20 -3.50 -41.16
CA LEU A 101 1.67 -4.42 -40.14
C LEU A 101 2.70 -3.72 -39.28
N ILE A 102 2.48 -3.71 -37.98
CA ILE A 102 3.43 -3.19 -36.99
C ILE A 102 4.09 -4.38 -36.31
N SER A 103 5.41 -4.31 -36.14
CA SER A 103 6.14 -5.30 -35.37
C SER A 103 6.84 -4.68 -34.18
N VAL A 104 7.07 -5.48 -33.14
CA VAL A 104 8.03 -5.17 -32.08
C VAL A 104 9.04 -6.30 -32.02
N LYS A 105 10.30 -5.96 -32.23
CA LYS A 105 11.41 -6.91 -32.12
C LYS A 105 12.13 -6.69 -30.80
N THR A 106 12.15 -7.72 -29.97
CA THR A 106 12.99 -7.77 -28.76
C THR A 106 14.24 -8.57 -29.06
N SER A 107 15.39 -7.94 -28.95
CA SER A 107 16.69 -8.55 -29.19
C SER A 107 17.52 -8.51 -27.91
N PHE A 108 18.18 -9.61 -27.58
CA PHE A 108 18.89 -9.75 -26.31
C PHE A 108 20.37 -9.41 -26.47
N LEU A 109 20.88 -8.54 -25.59
CA LEU A 109 22.29 -8.18 -25.50
C LEU A 109 23.07 -9.19 -24.64
N SER A 110 22.39 -9.91 -23.76
CA SER A 110 22.97 -10.95 -22.91
C SER A 110 22.74 -12.35 -23.51
N PRO A 111 23.60 -13.34 -23.24
CA PRO A 111 23.42 -14.71 -23.71
C PRO A 111 22.13 -15.35 -23.19
N ILE A 112 21.19 -15.61 -24.10
CA ILE A 112 19.98 -16.38 -23.80
C ILE A 112 20.23 -17.85 -24.08
N THR A 113 19.91 -18.70 -23.10
CA THR A 113 20.06 -20.17 -23.21
C THR A 113 18.93 -20.80 -24.01
N SER A 114 17.71 -20.28 -23.87
CA SER A 114 16.53 -20.75 -24.60
C SER A 114 15.43 -19.70 -24.59
N ILE A 115 14.62 -19.69 -25.65
CA ILE A 115 13.36 -18.95 -25.72
C ILE A 115 12.25 -19.99 -25.86
N SER A 116 11.33 -20.00 -24.91
CA SER A 116 10.14 -20.86 -24.93
C SER A 116 8.90 -20.01 -25.18
N GLN A 117 7.91 -20.59 -25.87
CA GLN A 117 6.67 -19.92 -26.28
C GLN A 117 5.49 -20.53 -25.52
N TYR A 118 4.57 -19.68 -25.12
CA TYR A 118 3.40 -20.04 -24.33
C TYR A 118 2.18 -19.22 -24.74
N ASP A 119 1.01 -19.74 -24.40
CA ASP A 119 -0.26 -19.02 -24.51
C ASP A 119 -0.65 -18.46 -23.13
N GLY A 120 -1.05 -17.20 -23.09
CA GLY A 120 -1.53 -16.48 -21.92
C GLY A 120 -2.95 -15.95 -22.11
N GLY A 121 -3.61 -15.56 -21.02
CA GLY A 121 -4.89 -14.85 -21.07
C GLY A 121 -4.72 -13.36 -21.36
N PHE A 122 -5.64 -12.79 -22.13
CA PHE A 122 -5.75 -11.36 -22.37
C PHE A 122 -7.21 -10.93 -22.15
N TYR A 123 -7.42 -10.03 -21.20
CA TYR A 123 -8.72 -9.62 -20.68
C TYR A 123 -8.82 -8.09 -20.70
N PRO A 124 -8.77 -7.46 -21.89
CA PRO A 124 -8.77 -6.01 -22.00
C PRO A 124 -10.13 -5.38 -21.72
N ASP A 125 -11.24 -6.12 -21.73
CA ASP A 125 -12.58 -5.55 -21.52
C ASP A 125 -13.43 -6.47 -20.64
N PHE A 126 -14.27 -5.83 -19.82
CA PHE A 126 -15.28 -6.42 -18.97
C PHE A 126 -16.67 -6.00 -19.46
N ARG A 127 -17.18 -6.63 -20.53
CA ARG A 127 -18.61 -6.47 -20.88
C ARG A 127 -19.45 -7.58 -20.26
N ARG A 128 -20.34 -7.17 -19.35
CA ARG A 128 -21.32 -8.01 -18.66
C ARG A 128 -22.06 -8.90 -19.67
N GLY A 129 -21.74 -10.20 -19.69
CA GLY A 129 -22.52 -11.21 -20.40
C GLY A 129 -22.08 -11.60 -21.81
N HIS A 130 -20.97 -11.07 -22.33
CA HIS A 130 -20.45 -11.51 -23.63
C HIS A 130 -19.47 -12.69 -23.53
N ILE A 131 -19.63 -13.62 -24.47
CA ILE A 131 -18.81 -14.81 -24.68
C ILE A 131 -17.37 -14.37 -24.91
N TYR A 132 -16.43 -15.02 -24.21
CA TYR A 132 -14.98 -14.87 -24.38
C TYR A 132 -14.63 -14.68 -25.87
N HIS A 133 -14.02 -13.54 -26.20
CA HIS A 133 -13.68 -13.23 -27.59
C HIS A 133 -12.56 -14.17 -28.07
N GLU A 134 -12.49 -14.38 -29.38
CA GLU A 134 -11.38 -15.12 -30.02
C GLU A 134 -10.01 -14.46 -29.76
N ASP A 135 -10.01 -13.21 -29.25
CA ASP A 135 -8.83 -12.41 -28.94
C ASP A 135 -8.41 -12.44 -27.46
N ASN A 136 -9.04 -13.30 -26.63
CA ASN A 136 -8.71 -13.40 -25.19
C ASN A 136 -7.44 -14.22 -24.89
N THR A 137 -6.71 -14.60 -25.92
CA THR A 137 -5.42 -15.28 -25.79
C THR A 137 -4.33 -14.39 -26.32
N THR A 138 -3.20 -14.36 -25.63
CA THR A 138 -1.97 -13.73 -26.11
C THR A 138 -0.86 -14.77 -26.21
N ASN A 139 0.11 -14.50 -27.09
CA ASN A 139 1.34 -15.27 -27.09
C ASN A 139 2.34 -14.55 -26.20
N TYR A 140 3.14 -15.31 -25.46
CA TYR A 140 4.26 -14.75 -24.74
C TYR A 140 5.46 -15.66 -24.78
N ILE A 141 6.63 -15.09 -24.49
CA ILE A 141 7.88 -15.83 -24.39
C ILE A 141 8.40 -15.84 -22.95
N LYS A 142 9.16 -16.89 -22.64
CA LYS A 142 10.14 -16.88 -21.55
C LYS A 142 11.53 -17.03 -22.15
N ALA A 143 12.31 -15.96 -22.10
CA ALA A 143 13.72 -15.97 -22.51
C ALA A 143 14.59 -16.25 -21.28
N ARG A 144 15.17 -17.45 -21.23
CA ARG A 144 15.94 -17.93 -20.09
C ARG A 144 17.40 -17.53 -20.19
N TYR A 145 17.96 -16.92 -19.14
CA TYR A 145 19.40 -16.70 -19.00
C TYR A 145 19.91 -17.10 -17.60
N SER A 146 21.22 -17.30 -17.48
CA SER A 146 21.87 -17.65 -16.21
C SER A 146 22.31 -16.39 -15.49
N GLY A 147 21.73 -16.11 -14.31
CA GLY A 147 22.17 -15.01 -13.46
C GLY A 147 23.58 -15.23 -12.88
N GLU A 148 24.03 -16.48 -12.78
CA GLU A 148 25.38 -16.85 -12.31
C GLU A 148 26.46 -16.46 -13.32
N GLU A 149 26.18 -16.64 -14.60
CA GLU A 149 27.11 -16.28 -15.67
C GLU A 149 27.02 -14.79 -16.01
N ASN A 150 25.82 -14.20 -15.94
CA ASN A 150 25.55 -12.83 -16.32
C ASN A 150 24.63 -12.17 -15.28
N PRO A 151 25.15 -11.40 -14.32
CA PRO A 151 24.33 -10.73 -13.31
C PRO A 151 23.47 -9.59 -13.88
N VAL A 152 23.59 -9.30 -15.18
CA VAL A 152 22.83 -8.28 -15.89
C VAL A 152 22.28 -8.78 -17.20
N MET A 153 21.01 -8.48 -17.43
CA MET A 153 20.33 -8.74 -18.68
C MET A 153 20.06 -7.44 -19.43
N GLY A 154 20.68 -7.30 -20.60
CA GLY A 154 20.36 -6.24 -21.56
C GLY A 154 19.38 -6.72 -22.63
N SER A 155 18.37 -5.93 -22.95
CA SER A 155 17.45 -6.18 -24.06
C SER A 155 17.16 -4.88 -24.81
N VAL A 156 16.98 -4.97 -26.13
CA VAL A 156 16.57 -3.85 -26.98
C VAL A 156 15.20 -4.17 -27.56
N ILE A 157 14.23 -3.29 -27.33
CA ILE A 157 12.86 -3.39 -27.82
C ILE A 157 12.67 -2.34 -28.91
N TYR A 158 12.46 -2.80 -30.13
CA TYR A 158 12.37 -1.97 -31.33
C TYR A 158 10.99 -2.14 -32.00
N PRO A 159 10.05 -1.21 -31.74
CA PRO A 159 8.83 -1.06 -32.53
C PRO A 159 9.16 -0.65 -33.96
N ARG A 160 8.37 -1.13 -34.93
CA ARG A 160 8.54 -0.77 -36.34
C ARG A 160 7.22 -0.83 -37.10
N ASN A 161 6.97 0.17 -37.96
CA ASN A 161 6.01 0.04 -39.06
C ASN A 161 6.64 -0.75 -40.23
N ASN A 162 6.14 -1.95 -40.52
CA ASN A 162 6.72 -2.82 -41.55
C ASN A 162 6.44 -2.33 -42.99
N SER A 163 5.46 -1.46 -43.18
CA SER A 163 5.22 -0.78 -44.46
C SER A 163 6.28 0.29 -44.74
N ASP A 164 6.97 0.76 -43.69
CA ASP A 164 8.08 1.67 -43.81
C ASP A 164 9.39 0.91 -44.07
N GLY A 165 9.77 0.89 -45.35
CA GLY A 165 10.99 0.25 -45.81
C GLY A 165 12.26 1.03 -45.46
N ALA A 166 12.16 2.30 -45.04
CA ALA A 166 13.32 3.16 -44.82
C ALA A 166 14.10 2.79 -43.56
N HIS A 167 13.43 2.26 -42.54
CA HIS A 167 14.04 2.03 -41.23
C HIS A 167 14.09 0.53 -40.90
N PRO A 168 15.17 -0.17 -41.24
CA PRO A 168 15.38 -1.54 -40.77
C PRO A 168 15.62 -1.55 -39.25
N ALA A 169 15.23 -2.64 -38.59
CA ALA A 169 15.59 -2.83 -37.19
C ALA A 169 17.12 -2.78 -37.03
N PRO A 170 17.64 -2.06 -36.01
CA PRO A 170 19.06 -1.91 -35.82
C PRO A 170 19.70 -3.28 -35.67
N THR A 171 20.83 -3.46 -36.34
CA THR A 171 21.64 -4.68 -36.17
C THR A 171 22.26 -4.64 -34.79
N ILE A 172 22.05 -5.70 -34.01
CA ILE A 172 22.71 -5.85 -32.74
C ILE A 172 23.94 -6.71 -32.95
N SER A 173 25.11 -6.15 -32.68
CA SER A 173 26.35 -6.91 -32.66
C SER A 173 26.89 -6.93 -31.24
N ALA A 174 26.92 -8.12 -30.64
CA ALA A 174 27.68 -8.36 -29.43
C ALA A 174 29.16 -8.39 -29.79
N VAL A 175 29.95 -7.55 -29.14
CA VAL A 175 31.41 -7.58 -29.26
C VAL A 175 32.00 -8.35 -28.09
N ASP A 176 31.38 -8.24 -26.91
CA ASP A 176 31.55 -9.14 -25.76
C ASP A 176 30.20 -9.26 -25.06
N TRP A 177 29.58 -10.44 -25.15
CA TRP A 177 28.23 -10.69 -24.63
C TRP A 177 28.06 -10.38 -23.13
N ASN A 178 29.15 -10.30 -22.39
CA ASN A 178 29.10 -10.05 -20.95
C ASN A 178 29.15 -8.56 -20.58
N GLN A 179 29.55 -7.69 -21.52
CA GLN A 179 29.89 -6.30 -21.18
C GLN A 179 29.58 -5.27 -22.27
N PHE A 180 29.54 -5.63 -23.55
CA PHE A 180 29.50 -4.66 -24.64
C PHE A 180 28.62 -5.08 -25.81
N GLY A 181 27.65 -4.22 -26.13
CA GLY A 181 26.79 -4.31 -27.29
C GLY A 181 26.86 -3.05 -28.15
N ARG A 182 26.69 -3.22 -29.46
CA ARG A 182 26.40 -2.13 -30.39
C ARG A 182 24.99 -2.30 -30.94
N ILE A 183 24.23 -1.21 -30.98
CA ILE A 183 22.87 -1.15 -31.52
C ILE A 183 22.95 -0.29 -32.79
N GLY A 184 22.78 -0.91 -33.95
CA GLY A 184 23.04 -0.23 -35.22
C GLY A 184 24.51 0.17 -35.36
N ASP A 185 24.75 1.28 -36.07
CA ASP A 185 26.09 1.82 -36.29
C ASP A 185 26.48 2.90 -35.28
N ASN A 186 25.52 3.50 -34.57
CA ASN A 186 25.79 4.70 -33.78
C ASN A 186 25.67 4.51 -32.28
N ASP A 187 24.98 3.47 -31.80
CA ASP A 187 24.69 3.34 -30.38
C ASP A 187 25.56 2.28 -29.72
N LEU A 188 26.28 2.69 -28.68
CA LEU A 188 27.16 1.86 -27.87
C LEU A 188 26.53 1.68 -26.49
N ILE A 189 26.48 0.44 -26.01
CA ILE A 189 26.08 0.14 -24.64
C ILE A 189 27.11 -0.74 -23.96
N TYR A 190 27.52 -0.32 -22.77
CA TYR A 190 28.51 -0.98 -21.95
C TYR A 190 28.02 -1.20 -20.53
N TYR A 191 28.33 -2.36 -19.95
CA TYR A 191 28.04 -2.68 -18.56
C TYR A 191 29.21 -3.40 -17.89
N GLN A 192 29.43 -3.14 -16.61
CA GLN A 192 30.27 -3.94 -15.73
C GLN A 192 29.72 -4.00 -14.30
N GLU A 193 30.01 -5.09 -13.59
CA GLU A 193 29.52 -5.28 -12.22
C GLU A 193 30.24 -4.37 -11.21
N GLU A 194 31.56 -4.19 -11.36
CA GLU A 194 32.39 -3.39 -10.47
C GLU A 194 32.84 -2.08 -11.15
N SER A 195 32.20 -0.96 -10.80
CA SER A 195 32.52 0.39 -11.26
C SER A 195 33.86 0.97 -10.75
N ASN A 196 34.70 0.16 -10.09
CA ASN A 196 36.04 0.58 -9.62
C ASN A 196 37.13 0.34 -10.67
N LEU A 197 36.84 -0.47 -11.69
CA LEU A 197 37.79 -0.81 -12.72
C LEU A 197 37.59 0.12 -13.92
N THR A 198 38.64 0.86 -14.25
CA THR A 198 38.69 1.59 -15.50
C THR A 198 38.97 0.60 -16.62
N THR A 199 37.98 0.38 -17.48
CA THR A 199 38.02 -0.57 -18.58
C THR A 199 38.12 0.19 -19.90
N VAL A 200 39.01 -0.27 -20.79
CA VAL A 200 39.04 0.17 -22.18
C VAL A 200 38.10 -0.75 -22.96
N PHE A 201 37.03 -0.19 -23.52
CA PHE A 201 36.08 -0.93 -24.35
C PHE A 201 35.96 -0.23 -25.71
N ASP A 202 35.78 -1.02 -26.77
CA ASP A 202 35.97 -0.62 -28.17
C ASP A 202 37.37 -0.04 -28.48
N ALA A 203 38.29 -0.92 -28.88
CA ALA A 203 39.65 -0.55 -29.27
C ALA A 203 39.72 0.34 -30.52
N SER A 204 38.65 0.43 -31.32
CA SER A 204 38.61 1.33 -32.48
C SER A 204 38.34 2.78 -32.06
N LEU A 205 37.52 2.97 -31.01
CA LEU A 205 37.13 4.28 -30.47
C LEU A 205 37.94 4.69 -29.23
N ASN A 206 38.77 3.81 -28.67
CA ASN A 206 39.54 4.04 -27.45
C ASN A 206 38.68 4.55 -26.28
N VAL A 207 37.48 3.97 -26.09
CA VAL A 207 36.62 4.37 -24.97
C VAL A 207 37.17 3.79 -23.68
N THR A 208 37.38 4.64 -22.67
CA THR A 208 37.90 4.24 -21.37
C THR A 208 36.97 4.76 -20.29
N THR A 209 36.36 3.89 -19.50
CA THR A 209 35.40 4.30 -18.46
C THR A 209 35.50 3.43 -17.22
N ASN A 210 35.01 3.94 -16.10
CA ASN A 210 34.67 3.12 -14.93
C ASN A 210 33.17 3.06 -14.63
N ALA A 211 32.32 3.53 -15.55
CA ALA A 211 30.87 3.47 -15.40
C ALA A 211 30.42 2.03 -15.14
N LYS A 212 29.38 1.86 -14.32
CA LYS A 212 28.69 0.58 -14.17
C LYS A 212 27.83 0.28 -15.39
N LEU A 213 27.09 1.28 -15.87
CA LEU A 213 26.33 1.25 -17.11
C LEU A 213 26.69 2.50 -17.91
N LEU A 214 26.96 2.36 -19.20
CA LEU A 214 27.27 3.47 -20.09
C LEU A 214 26.54 3.27 -21.41
N PHE A 215 25.90 4.33 -21.86
CA PHE A 215 25.29 4.44 -23.17
C PHE A 215 25.88 5.66 -23.89
N ILE A 216 26.24 5.50 -25.17
CA ILE A 216 26.77 6.57 -26.03
C ILE A 216 26.04 6.49 -27.36
N HIS A 217 25.43 7.60 -27.79
CA HIS A 217 25.02 7.80 -29.17
C HIS A 217 26.12 8.56 -29.93
N GLN A 218 26.58 7.97 -31.03
CA GLN A 218 27.60 8.53 -31.90
C GLN A 218 26.97 9.32 -33.05
N ASN A 219 27.53 10.47 -33.40
CA ASN A 219 27.22 11.12 -34.67
C ASN A 219 27.99 10.51 -35.85
N ALA A 220 27.67 10.98 -37.04
CA ALA A 220 28.29 10.58 -38.30
C ALA A 220 29.82 10.82 -38.39
N THR A 221 30.42 11.54 -37.43
CA THR A 221 31.86 11.80 -37.36
C THR A 221 32.56 11.05 -36.23
N ASP A 222 31.94 9.99 -35.72
CA ASP A 222 32.39 9.22 -34.56
C ASP A 222 32.53 10.06 -33.28
N GLY A 223 31.89 11.24 -33.20
CA GLY A 223 31.80 12.05 -31.98
C GLY A 223 30.62 11.62 -31.11
N ILE A 224 30.58 12.06 -29.84
CA ILE A 224 29.42 11.83 -28.96
C ILE A 224 28.37 12.89 -29.25
N ASP A 225 27.14 12.48 -29.54
CA ASP A 225 25.98 13.36 -29.58
C ASP A 225 25.26 13.40 -28.24
N TYR A 226 25.12 12.26 -27.57
CA TYR A 226 24.71 12.24 -26.17
C TYR A 226 25.20 10.96 -25.48
N MET A 227 25.33 11.04 -24.16
CA MET A 227 25.79 9.95 -23.32
C MET A 227 25.02 9.88 -22.01
N TYR A 228 24.92 8.66 -21.49
CA TYR A 228 24.48 8.37 -20.13
C TYR A 228 25.49 7.45 -19.45
N GLY A 229 25.90 7.77 -18.24
CA GLY A 229 26.74 6.91 -17.42
C GLY A 229 26.19 6.76 -16.02
N ASP A 230 25.96 5.53 -15.56
CA ASP A 230 25.59 5.22 -14.18
C ASP A 230 26.80 4.80 -13.35
N ASP A 231 26.87 5.29 -12.12
CA ASP A 231 27.97 5.04 -11.18
C ASP A 231 29.36 5.28 -11.82
N ILE A 232 29.48 6.40 -12.53
CA ILE A 232 30.65 6.81 -13.33
C ILE A 232 31.43 7.92 -12.63
N SER A 233 32.75 7.88 -12.75
CA SER A 233 33.63 8.99 -12.36
C SER A 233 34.65 9.37 -13.44
N VAL A 234 34.82 8.55 -14.49
CA VAL A 234 35.68 8.89 -15.63
C VAL A 234 35.10 8.34 -16.94
N LEU A 235 35.13 9.17 -17.98
CA LEU A 235 34.94 8.78 -19.36
C LEU A 235 35.99 9.46 -20.23
N ASN A 236 36.79 8.65 -20.93
CA ASN A 236 37.56 9.08 -22.09
C ASN A 236 36.96 8.44 -23.34
N TYR A 237 36.90 9.19 -24.41
CA TYR A 237 36.38 8.74 -25.69
C TYR A 237 37.25 9.32 -26.80
N ASN A 238 37.68 8.50 -27.77
CA ASN A 238 38.64 8.89 -28.81
C ASN A 238 39.96 9.50 -28.29
N ASN A 239 40.43 9.04 -27.12
CA ASN A 239 41.60 9.58 -26.39
C ASN A 239 41.42 11.00 -25.82
N GLU A 240 40.19 11.52 -25.79
CA GLU A 240 39.85 12.78 -25.15
C GLU A 240 39.08 12.50 -23.86
N PHE A 241 39.35 13.27 -22.81
CA PHE A 241 38.51 13.24 -21.61
C PHE A 241 37.16 13.84 -21.98
N CYS A 242 36.06 13.19 -21.64
CA CYS A 242 34.70 13.73 -21.83
C CYS A 242 34.06 14.08 -20.48
N TYR A 243 34.30 13.24 -19.47
CA TYR A 243 33.75 13.41 -18.13
C TYR A 243 34.77 12.96 -17.08
N LEU A 244 34.95 13.74 -16.03
CA LEU A 244 35.74 13.36 -14.87
C LEU A 244 35.08 13.91 -13.61
N SER A 245 34.84 13.05 -12.62
CA SER A 245 34.39 13.48 -11.30
C SER A 245 35.24 12.86 -10.20
N SER A 246 35.38 13.61 -9.10
CA SER A 246 36.08 13.14 -7.89
C SER A 246 35.35 11.99 -7.17
N ASP A 247 34.07 11.81 -7.47
CA ASP A 247 33.22 10.77 -6.89
C ASP A 247 32.36 10.14 -7.99
N LYS A 248 31.75 8.99 -7.70
CA LYS A 248 30.82 8.37 -8.65
C LYS A 248 29.48 9.08 -8.65
N SER A 249 28.90 9.17 -9.83
CA SER A 249 27.64 9.82 -10.09
C SER A 249 26.88 9.09 -11.17
N THR A 250 25.63 9.44 -11.36
CA THR A 250 24.96 9.20 -12.64
C THR A 250 25.04 10.49 -13.46
N VAL A 251 25.51 10.41 -14.70
CA VAL A 251 25.63 11.57 -15.59
C VAL A 251 24.84 11.36 -16.87
N LEU A 252 24.20 12.44 -17.32
CA LEU A 252 23.67 12.62 -18.67
C LEU A 252 24.38 13.82 -19.28
N VAL A 253 24.91 13.69 -20.49
CA VAL A 253 25.45 14.82 -21.25
C VAL A 253 24.94 14.77 -22.68
N ASN A 254 24.48 15.91 -23.18
CA ASN A 254 23.99 16.12 -24.51
C ASN A 254 24.87 17.14 -25.25
N TYR A 255 25.47 16.66 -26.32
CA TYR A 255 26.31 17.36 -27.28
C TYR A 255 25.63 17.54 -28.64
N HIS A 256 24.40 17.11 -28.89
CA HIS A 256 23.79 17.11 -30.24
C HIS A 256 23.79 18.50 -30.91
N ASN A 257 23.73 19.58 -30.12
CA ASN A 257 23.88 20.97 -30.58
C ASN A 257 25.18 21.64 -30.11
N TYR A 258 26.27 20.88 -30.02
CA TYR A 258 27.58 21.33 -29.53
C TYR A 258 28.21 22.46 -30.35
N THR A 259 27.58 22.98 -31.40
CA THR A 259 28.03 24.23 -32.02
C THR A 259 27.54 25.46 -31.26
N GLU A 260 26.44 25.34 -30.51
CA GLU A 260 25.81 26.41 -29.73
C GLU A 260 25.88 26.18 -28.21
N PHE A 261 25.51 24.99 -27.73
CA PHE A 261 25.51 24.66 -26.31
C PHE A 261 25.66 23.16 -26.03
N ILE A 262 26.01 22.84 -24.79
CA ILE A 262 26.00 21.50 -24.19
C ILE A 262 25.06 21.56 -23.01
N SER A 263 24.29 20.50 -22.77
CA SER A 263 23.43 20.42 -21.60
C SER A 263 23.54 19.05 -20.95
N GLY A 264 23.17 18.95 -19.68
CA GLY A 264 23.12 17.64 -19.03
C GLY A 264 22.62 17.67 -17.60
N TYR A 265 22.75 16.53 -16.95
CA TYR A 265 22.38 16.32 -15.55
C TYR A 265 23.41 15.43 -14.84
N VAL A 266 23.73 15.75 -13.60
CA VAL A 266 24.60 14.94 -12.73
C VAL A 266 23.85 14.64 -11.43
N HIS A 267 23.64 13.36 -11.16
CA HIS A 267 23.00 12.85 -9.96
C HIS A 267 24.02 12.22 -9.01
N TYR A 268 23.94 12.59 -7.73
CA TYR A 268 24.64 11.91 -6.66
C TYR A 268 23.63 11.17 -5.76
N PRO A 269 23.73 9.85 -5.60
CA PRO A 269 22.74 9.08 -4.85
C PRO A 269 22.74 9.32 -3.33
N ASP A 270 23.85 9.83 -2.77
CA ASP A 270 24.04 10.03 -1.32
C ASP A 270 24.21 11.52 -0.94
N TYR A 271 23.31 12.02 -0.08
CA TYR A 271 23.33 13.40 0.44
C TYR A 271 24.39 13.68 1.52
N ILE A 272 25.10 12.66 2.02
CA ILE A 272 25.71 12.74 3.37
C ILE A 272 27.12 13.38 3.39
N SER A 273 27.79 13.62 2.26
CA SER A 273 28.96 14.52 2.23
C SER A 273 29.31 14.95 0.81
N ILE A 274 28.89 16.15 0.41
CA ILE A 274 29.16 16.70 -0.92
C ILE A 274 30.29 17.76 -0.88
N GLU A 275 30.89 18.01 0.29
CA GLU A 275 32.03 18.91 0.40
C GLU A 275 33.22 18.44 -0.46
N ASN A 276 33.62 19.28 -1.42
CA ASN A 276 34.75 19.10 -2.34
C ASN A 276 34.55 18.11 -3.50
N LYS A 277 33.31 17.87 -3.95
CA LYS A 277 33.12 17.17 -5.23
C LYS A 277 33.51 18.09 -6.39
N LEU A 278 34.30 17.57 -7.33
CA LEU A 278 34.65 18.24 -8.57
C LEU A 278 34.03 17.47 -9.73
N VAL A 279 33.43 18.19 -10.67
CA VAL A 279 32.96 17.67 -11.96
C VAL A 279 33.63 18.45 -13.07
N HIS A 280 34.28 17.73 -13.98
CA HIS A 280 34.88 18.26 -15.18
C HIS A 280 34.12 17.73 -16.40
N ILE A 281 33.67 18.66 -17.24
CA ILE A 281 32.98 18.36 -18.50
C ILE A 281 33.76 19.02 -19.64
N THR A 282 34.12 18.23 -20.63
CA THR A 282 34.89 18.72 -21.78
C THR A 282 33.99 19.46 -22.76
N LEU A 283 34.49 20.58 -23.26
CA LEU A 283 33.80 21.43 -24.21
C LEU A 283 34.42 21.24 -25.61
N PRO A 284 33.65 20.85 -26.63
CA PRO A 284 34.14 20.67 -27.99
C PRO A 284 34.32 21.99 -28.75
N PHE A 285 34.06 23.15 -28.14
CA PHE A 285 34.25 24.45 -28.79
C PHE A 285 35.72 24.89 -28.72
N HIS A 286 36.34 25.20 -29.86
CA HIS A 286 37.76 25.60 -29.96
C HIS A 286 38.04 27.11 -29.89
N GLU A 287 37.03 27.95 -29.65
CA GLU A 287 37.18 29.42 -29.73
C GLU A 287 37.33 30.08 -28.35
N SER A 288 38.03 31.23 -28.31
CA SER A 288 38.35 32.02 -27.12
C SER A 288 37.15 32.76 -26.48
N ILE A 289 35.94 32.24 -26.63
CA ILE A 289 34.71 32.84 -26.10
C ILE A 289 34.48 32.26 -24.70
N SER A 290 34.22 33.12 -23.72
CA SER A 290 33.78 32.68 -22.39
C SER A 290 32.33 32.18 -22.49
N PRO A 291 32.04 30.86 -22.39
CA PRO A 291 30.68 30.37 -22.37
C PRO A 291 29.91 30.87 -21.15
N PHE A 292 28.60 30.96 -21.32
CA PHE A 292 27.63 31.12 -20.24
C PHE A 292 27.36 29.75 -19.64
N VAL A 293 27.51 29.62 -18.33
CA VAL A 293 27.20 28.38 -17.61
C VAL A 293 25.99 28.62 -16.72
N TYR A 294 24.97 27.79 -16.91
CA TYR A 294 23.77 27.77 -16.10
C TYR A 294 23.77 26.47 -15.30
N ILE A 295 23.56 26.57 -13.98
CA ILE A 295 23.38 25.45 -13.07
C ILE A 295 21.98 25.55 -12.50
N ASN A 296 21.17 24.49 -12.61
CA ASN A 296 19.76 24.49 -12.19
C ASN A 296 18.97 25.70 -12.73
N GLY A 297 19.21 26.05 -14.00
CA GLY A 297 18.58 27.17 -14.68
C GLY A 297 19.05 28.57 -14.27
N GLN A 298 19.97 28.70 -13.31
CA GLN A 298 20.57 29.97 -12.88
C GLN A 298 21.98 30.13 -13.44
N GLU A 299 22.32 31.31 -13.94
CA GLU A 299 23.69 31.58 -14.39
C GLU A 299 24.65 31.53 -13.18
N ASP A 300 25.68 30.69 -13.26
CA ASP A 300 26.67 30.52 -12.20
C ASP A 300 28.04 31.07 -12.64
N PRO A 301 28.41 32.29 -12.23
CA PRO A 301 29.68 32.90 -12.60
C PRO A 301 30.88 32.29 -11.86
N SER A 302 30.67 31.40 -10.89
CA SER A 302 31.76 30.79 -10.11
C SER A 302 32.43 29.60 -10.82
N VAL A 303 31.84 29.13 -11.92
CA VAL A 303 32.34 28.01 -12.70
C VAL A 303 33.68 28.34 -13.36
N ILE A 304 34.67 27.47 -13.15
CA ILE A 304 36.04 27.69 -13.63
C ILE A 304 36.22 27.02 -14.99
N LEU A 305 36.50 27.82 -16.01
CA LEU A 305 36.93 27.34 -17.32
C LEU A 305 38.44 27.22 -17.34
N ASN A 306 38.93 26.00 -17.56
CA ASN A 306 40.34 25.72 -17.69
C ASN A 306 40.65 25.31 -19.12
N LEU A 307 41.67 25.90 -19.73
CA LEU A 307 42.23 25.42 -20.99
C LEU A 307 43.27 24.35 -20.65
N ASP A 308 43.12 23.15 -21.20
CA ASP A 308 44.18 22.15 -21.13
C ASP A 308 45.28 22.50 -22.15
N ASP A 309 46.43 22.93 -21.63
CA ASP A 309 47.60 23.32 -22.44
C ASP A 309 48.10 22.20 -23.37
N TYR A 310 47.77 20.92 -23.09
CA TYR A 310 48.23 19.78 -23.89
C TYR A 310 47.27 19.41 -25.02
N THR A 311 45.97 19.43 -24.78
CA THR A 311 44.95 19.02 -25.76
C THR A 311 44.37 20.21 -26.54
N GLY A 312 44.49 21.43 -25.99
CA GLY A 312 43.83 22.62 -26.54
C GLY A 312 42.31 22.62 -26.35
N LEU A 313 41.78 21.71 -25.53
CA LEU A 313 40.36 21.61 -25.20
C LEU A 313 40.06 22.40 -23.93
N TYR A 314 38.85 22.98 -23.87
CA TYR A 314 38.36 23.68 -22.69
C TYR A 314 37.57 22.73 -21.81
N TRP A 315 37.83 22.73 -20.50
CA TRP A 315 37.05 21.97 -19.53
C TRP A 315 36.32 22.93 -18.60
N CYS A 316 35.06 22.60 -18.33
CA CYS A 316 34.22 23.26 -17.35
C CYS A 316 34.35 22.53 -16.03
N THR A 317 34.87 23.19 -14.98
CA THR A 317 34.95 22.64 -13.62
C THR A 317 33.82 23.22 -12.77
N ILE A 318 32.96 22.32 -12.27
CA ILE A 318 31.82 22.63 -11.41
C ILE A 318 32.10 22.01 -10.04
N GLU A 319 31.87 22.77 -8.96
CA GLU A 319 31.97 22.31 -7.58
C GLU A 319 30.57 22.17 -6.97
N PRO A 320 29.81 21.12 -7.33
CA PRO A 320 28.42 21.02 -6.91
C PRO A 320 28.29 20.73 -5.42
N THR A 321 27.23 21.23 -4.79
CA THR A 321 26.82 20.87 -3.43
C THR A 321 25.72 19.81 -3.39
N GLU A 322 25.11 19.49 -4.53
CA GLU A 322 24.00 18.56 -4.70
C GLU A 322 23.92 18.04 -6.15
N SER A 323 22.91 17.24 -6.48
CA SER A 323 22.65 16.87 -7.88
C SER A 323 22.25 18.12 -8.67
N PHE A 324 22.65 18.24 -9.93
CA PHE A 324 22.43 19.48 -10.69
C PHE A 324 22.23 19.23 -12.18
N SER A 325 21.38 20.05 -12.80
CA SER A 325 21.33 20.22 -14.26
C SER A 325 22.27 21.33 -14.68
N PHE A 326 22.80 21.24 -15.90
CA PHE A 326 23.68 22.28 -16.43
C PHE A 326 23.39 22.58 -17.90
N ILE A 327 23.66 23.82 -18.30
CA ILE A 327 23.75 24.26 -19.69
C ILE A 327 25.01 25.10 -19.84
N ILE A 328 25.85 24.76 -20.80
CA ILE A 328 27.08 25.48 -21.15
C ILE A 328 26.92 25.96 -22.58
N SER A 329 26.74 27.27 -22.76
CA SER A 329 26.35 27.87 -24.05
C SER A 329 27.30 28.95 -24.49
N LYS A 330 27.54 29.09 -25.80
CA LYS A 330 28.29 30.22 -26.37
C LYS A 330 27.55 31.55 -26.23
N ASN A 331 26.22 31.49 -26.27
CA ASN A 331 25.33 32.64 -26.23
C ASN A 331 24.41 32.57 -25.00
N PRO A 332 23.90 33.71 -24.48
CA PRO A 332 22.88 33.69 -23.45
C PRO A 332 21.68 32.83 -23.89
N VAL A 333 21.26 31.91 -23.03
CA VAL A 333 20.20 30.94 -23.32
C VAL A 333 18.85 31.61 -23.06
N ASN A 334 17.95 31.63 -24.06
CA ASN A 334 16.58 32.12 -23.87
C ASN A 334 15.84 31.21 -22.87
N GLU A 335 14.85 31.75 -22.16
CA GLU A 335 14.10 31.00 -21.13
C GLU A 335 13.53 29.66 -21.63
N ASP A 336 13.11 29.60 -22.89
CA ASP A 336 12.50 28.40 -23.49
C ASP A 336 13.49 27.25 -23.76
N SER A 337 14.81 27.52 -23.76
CA SER A 337 15.86 26.53 -23.98
C SER A 337 16.38 25.86 -22.69
N ARG A 338 15.77 26.15 -21.53
CA ARG A 338 16.31 25.80 -20.20
C ARG A 338 16.00 24.38 -19.70
N ILE A 339 15.37 23.52 -20.47
CA ILE A 339 14.65 22.37 -19.89
C ILE A 339 15.35 21.04 -20.22
N ILE A 340 16.40 20.72 -19.47
CA ILE A 340 16.60 19.31 -19.07
C ILE A 340 15.95 19.20 -17.70
N GLU A 341 14.75 18.63 -17.68
CA GLU A 341 14.05 18.28 -16.47
C GLU A 341 14.55 16.91 -16.00
N SER A 342 15.61 16.90 -15.19
CA SER A 342 15.67 15.87 -14.17
C SER A 342 14.53 16.15 -13.21
N SER A 343 13.65 15.18 -12.94
CA SER A 343 12.80 15.30 -11.75
C SER A 343 13.75 15.41 -10.56
N PRO A 344 13.82 16.55 -9.86
CA PRO A 344 14.68 16.65 -8.69
C PRO A 344 14.19 15.58 -7.71
N LYS A 345 15.11 14.67 -7.37
CA LYS A 345 14.91 13.74 -6.25
C LYS A 345 14.92 14.50 -4.91
N ASP A 346 15.21 15.80 -4.93
CA ASP A 346 14.90 16.67 -3.82
C ASP A 346 13.38 16.72 -3.63
N GLU A 347 12.94 15.91 -2.67
CA GLU A 347 11.66 16.00 -1.95
C GLU A 347 11.29 17.44 -1.50
N THR A 348 12.18 18.42 -1.71
CA THR A 348 11.99 19.82 -1.37
C THR A 348 11.62 20.73 -2.54
N ASP A 349 11.91 20.39 -3.80
CA ASP A 349 11.39 21.14 -4.98
C ASP A 349 10.21 20.42 -5.63
N ALA A 350 10.24 19.09 -5.60
CA ALA A 350 9.03 18.30 -5.46
C ALA A 350 8.71 18.19 -3.96
N TYR A 351 8.46 19.31 -3.27
CA TYR A 351 7.54 19.21 -2.14
C TYR A 351 6.37 18.40 -2.71
N PRO A 352 5.99 17.24 -2.13
CA PRO A 352 4.69 16.68 -2.47
C PRO A 352 3.78 17.88 -2.38
N ILE A 353 3.06 18.22 -3.46
CA ILE A 353 2.06 19.27 -3.33
C ILE A 353 1.26 18.75 -2.14
N ILE A 354 1.45 19.38 -0.97
CA ILE A 354 0.86 18.88 0.24
C ILE A 354 -0.55 19.34 0.02
N HIS A 355 -1.30 18.46 -0.62
CA HIS A 355 -2.70 18.62 -0.82
C HIS A 355 -3.24 18.69 0.60
N GLN A 356 -3.55 19.90 1.02
CA GLN A 356 -4.11 20.11 2.33
C GLN A 356 -5.54 19.63 2.26
N TYR A 357 -5.88 18.68 3.13
CA TYR A 357 -7.26 18.30 3.32
C TYR A 357 -8.05 19.58 3.64
N PRO A 358 -9.12 19.89 2.89
CA PRO A 358 -9.84 21.13 3.08
C PRO A 358 -10.41 21.20 4.50
N ASN A 359 -10.34 22.37 5.13
CA ASN A 359 -10.90 22.52 6.46
C ASN A 359 -12.42 22.24 6.46
N GLU A 360 -12.95 21.74 7.58
CA GLU A 360 -14.35 21.34 7.72
C GLU A 360 -15.34 22.45 7.31
N ASN A 361 -15.01 23.70 7.60
CA ASN A 361 -15.86 24.84 7.24
C ASN A 361 -15.87 25.15 5.73
N ALA A 362 -14.87 24.69 4.99
CA ALA A 362 -14.76 24.92 3.55
C ALA A 362 -15.63 23.94 2.75
N TRP A 363 -15.77 22.69 3.21
CA TRP A 363 -16.49 21.67 2.46
C TRP A 363 -17.91 21.39 2.96
N LYS A 364 -18.25 21.71 4.23
CA LYS A 364 -19.62 21.54 4.73
C LYS A 364 -20.59 22.48 4.02
N ILE A 365 -21.71 21.93 3.53
CA ILE A 365 -22.74 22.74 2.86
C ILE A 365 -23.50 23.59 3.89
N SER A 366 -23.90 24.80 3.50
CA SER A 366 -24.77 25.63 4.34
C SER A 366 -26.24 25.23 4.18
N GLU A 367 -27.00 25.20 5.28
CA GLU A 367 -28.45 24.95 5.25
C GLU A 367 -29.19 25.98 4.37
N ALA A 368 -28.71 27.23 4.36
CA ALA A 368 -29.29 28.30 3.56
C ALA A 368 -29.11 28.05 2.06
N SER A 369 -27.95 27.55 1.65
CA SER A 369 -27.64 27.16 0.27
C SER A 369 -28.58 26.05 -0.21
N LEU A 370 -28.71 24.99 0.60
CA LEU A 370 -29.53 23.82 0.28
C LEU A 370 -31.03 24.16 0.22
N THR A 371 -31.51 24.99 1.15
CA THR A 371 -32.91 25.41 1.19
C THR A 371 -33.28 26.35 0.03
N ALA A 372 -32.35 27.21 -0.42
CA ALA A 372 -32.56 28.16 -1.51
C ALA A 372 -32.63 27.52 -2.90
N ALA A 373 -32.09 26.31 -3.08
CA ALA A 373 -32.10 25.62 -4.36
C ALA A 373 -33.53 25.27 -4.83
N THR A 374 -33.79 25.46 -6.13
CA THR A 374 -35.09 25.24 -6.78
C THR A 374 -34.97 24.26 -7.94
N HIS A 375 -35.75 23.19 -7.92
CA HIS A 375 -35.71 22.12 -8.93
C HIS A 375 -36.03 22.62 -10.37
N PRO A 376 -35.36 22.10 -11.41
CA PRO A 376 -34.20 21.21 -11.33
C PRO A 376 -32.90 21.97 -11.01
N TYR A 377 -32.01 21.36 -10.25
CA TYR A 377 -30.67 21.90 -9.93
C TYR A 377 -29.60 20.83 -9.70
N ILE A 378 -29.93 19.55 -9.76
CA ILE A 378 -28.95 18.49 -9.48
C ILE A 378 -28.00 18.36 -10.66
N LEU A 379 -28.48 17.85 -11.79
CA LEU A 379 -27.63 17.64 -12.97
C LEU A 379 -27.58 18.86 -13.89
N LEU A 380 -28.71 19.58 -14.00
CA LEU A 380 -28.89 20.78 -14.82
C LEU A 380 -29.80 21.74 -14.06
N ASN A 381 -29.49 23.03 -14.09
CA ASN A 381 -30.44 24.06 -13.72
C ASN A 381 -31.42 24.38 -14.88
N SER A 382 -32.45 25.17 -14.61
CA SER A 382 -33.47 25.52 -15.62
C SER A 382 -32.89 26.18 -16.89
N ALA A 383 -31.83 26.97 -16.77
CA ALA A 383 -31.20 27.64 -17.91
C ALA A 383 -30.36 26.66 -18.74
N GLU A 384 -29.58 25.80 -18.08
CA GLU A 384 -28.78 24.76 -18.73
C GLU A 384 -29.66 23.72 -19.43
N LEU A 385 -30.77 23.32 -18.80
CA LEU A 385 -31.77 22.46 -19.43
C LEU A 385 -32.35 23.10 -20.70
N SER A 386 -32.73 24.38 -20.63
CA SER A 386 -33.23 25.11 -21.80
C SER A 386 -32.18 25.21 -22.92
N ASN A 387 -30.91 25.39 -22.56
CA ASN A 387 -29.79 25.38 -23.51
C ASN A 387 -29.66 24.00 -24.17
N LEU A 388 -29.62 22.92 -23.39
CA LEU A 388 -29.52 21.56 -23.90
C LEU A 388 -30.69 21.19 -24.84
N GLN A 389 -31.92 21.54 -24.45
CA GLN A 389 -33.11 21.40 -25.32
C GLN A 389 -32.93 22.15 -26.64
N THR A 390 -32.37 23.35 -26.60
CA THR A 390 -32.07 24.13 -27.81
C THR A 390 -31.04 23.43 -28.68
N LYS A 391 -29.91 22.97 -28.11
CA LYS A 391 -28.86 22.24 -28.85
C LYS A 391 -29.45 21.02 -29.56
N ILE A 392 -30.28 20.22 -28.88
CA ILE A 392 -30.88 19.01 -29.46
C ILE A 392 -31.95 19.35 -30.51
N THR A 393 -32.89 20.23 -30.21
CA THR A 393 -34.00 20.58 -31.13
C THR A 393 -33.53 21.33 -32.38
N THR A 394 -32.37 21.98 -32.33
CA THR A 394 -31.72 22.60 -33.49
C THR A 394 -30.75 21.68 -34.22
N ASN A 395 -30.69 20.39 -33.83
CA ASN A 395 -29.80 19.37 -34.39
C ASN A 395 -28.30 19.74 -34.30
N GLN A 396 -27.88 20.38 -33.20
CA GLN A 396 -26.48 20.65 -32.95
C GLN A 396 -25.74 19.37 -32.55
N GLU A 397 -24.72 19.01 -33.32
CA GLU A 397 -23.83 17.90 -33.00
C GLU A 397 -22.75 18.33 -31.97
N PRO A 398 -22.26 17.41 -31.12
CA PRO A 398 -22.65 15.99 -31.02
C PRO A 398 -23.88 15.70 -30.14
N TRP A 399 -24.49 16.72 -29.51
CA TRP A 399 -25.61 16.51 -28.57
C TRP A 399 -26.80 15.77 -29.20
N LYS A 400 -27.12 16.06 -30.46
CA LYS A 400 -28.23 15.41 -31.15
C LYS A 400 -28.00 13.91 -31.36
N SER A 401 -26.84 13.51 -31.87
CA SER A 401 -26.52 12.10 -32.09
C SER A 401 -26.45 11.31 -30.77
N TRP A 402 -25.92 11.92 -29.69
CA TRP A 402 -25.94 11.31 -28.37
C TRP A 402 -27.35 11.13 -27.81
N TYR A 403 -28.20 12.15 -27.95
CA TYR A 403 -29.60 12.07 -27.55
C TYR A 403 -30.31 10.91 -28.28
N ASP A 404 -30.18 10.85 -29.61
CA ASP A 404 -30.79 9.80 -30.43
C ASP A 404 -30.34 8.40 -30.04
N ALA A 405 -29.06 8.24 -29.71
CA ALA A 405 -28.50 6.98 -29.23
C ALA A 405 -29.09 6.58 -27.86
N ILE A 406 -29.27 7.52 -26.94
CA ILE A 406 -29.82 7.26 -25.61
C ILE A 406 -31.30 6.85 -25.70
N ILE A 407 -32.07 7.50 -26.58
CA ILE A 407 -33.53 7.29 -26.65
C ILE A 407 -33.97 6.24 -27.66
N SER A 408 -33.05 5.47 -28.25
CA SER A 408 -33.35 4.55 -29.37
C SER A 408 -34.46 3.55 -29.06
N ASP A 409 -34.50 3.04 -27.82
CA ASP A 409 -35.44 2.01 -27.38
C ASP A 409 -36.42 2.52 -26.30
N VAL A 410 -36.49 3.84 -26.08
CA VAL A 410 -37.22 4.43 -24.95
C VAL A 410 -38.72 4.14 -24.97
N ASP A 411 -39.33 4.03 -26.16
CA ASP A 411 -40.75 3.69 -26.30
C ASP A 411 -41.04 2.25 -25.87
N SER A 412 -40.11 1.33 -26.13
CA SER A 412 -40.22 -0.04 -25.65
C SER A 412 -40.10 -0.08 -24.13
N LEU A 413 -39.12 0.63 -23.57
CA LEU A 413 -38.94 0.74 -22.13
C LEU A 413 -40.18 1.34 -21.45
N ALA A 414 -40.78 2.37 -22.04
CA ALA A 414 -41.99 3.00 -21.49
C ALA A 414 -43.22 2.07 -21.50
N ALA A 415 -43.26 1.08 -22.39
CA ALA A 415 -44.35 0.13 -22.51
C ALA A 415 -44.17 -1.15 -21.65
N THR A 416 -42.94 -1.48 -21.26
CA THR A 416 -42.61 -2.66 -20.45
C THR A 416 -43.19 -2.54 -19.03
N ASP A 417 -43.73 -3.63 -18.52
CA ASP A 417 -44.21 -3.73 -17.14
C ASP A 417 -43.01 -3.68 -16.18
N ILE A 418 -43.08 -2.87 -15.12
CA ILE A 418 -41.96 -2.70 -14.18
C ILE A 418 -41.55 -4.00 -13.49
N SER A 419 -42.45 -4.99 -13.40
CA SER A 419 -42.16 -6.31 -12.85
C SER A 419 -41.27 -7.20 -13.75
N GLU A 420 -41.03 -6.79 -15.00
CA GLU A 420 -40.09 -7.46 -15.90
C GLU A 420 -38.64 -7.08 -15.64
N TRP A 421 -38.39 -6.00 -14.87
CA TRP A 421 -37.05 -5.59 -14.49
C TRP A 421 -36.76 -5.97 -13.05
N ASP A 422 -35.62 -6.62 -12.84
CA ASP A 422 -35.02 -6.71 -11.51
C ASP A 422 -34.82 -5.30 -10.95
N GLU A 423 -35.02 -5.12 -9.65
CA GLU A 423 -34.85 -3.83 -8.97
C GLU A 423 -33.51 -3.16 -9.30
N ASP A 424 -32.46 -3.96 -9.38
CA ASP A 424 -31.08 -3.56 -9.67
C ASP A 424 -30.84 -3.14 -11.12
N ALA A 425 -31.82 -3.29 -12.02
CA ALA A 425 -31.73 -2.90 -13.43
C ALA A 425 -32.56 -1.65 -13.76
N ARG A 426 -33.35 -1.15 -12.80
CA ARG A 426 -34.28 -0.03 -13.02
C ARG A 426 -33.57 1.32 -13.14
N ASP A 427 -32.36 1.44 -12.60
CA ASP A 427 -31.49 2.62 -12.72
C ASP A 427 -30.99 2.84 -14.16
N ASP A 428 -30.67 1.76 -14.87
CA ASP A 428 -30.32 1.82 -16.31
C ASP A 428 -31.54 2.20 -17.16
N VAL A 429 -32.74 1.72 -16.80
CA VAL A 429 -33.98 1.95 -17.54
C VAL A 429 -34.54 3.37 -17.34
N ILE A 430 -34.44 3.93 -16.13
CA ILE A 430 -35.02 5.24 -15.85
C ILE A 430 -34.26 6.37 -16.54
N GLN A 431 -32.95 6.23 -16.79
CA GLN A 431 -32.12 7.23 -17.46
C GLN A 431 -32.59 7.64 -18.86
N PRO A 432 -32.85 6.72 -19.82
CA PRO A 432 -33.38 7.08 -21.14
C PRO A 432 -34.80 7.65 -21.06
N LEU A 433 -35.65 7.17 -20.13
CA LEU A 433 -36.99 7.72 -19.90
C LEU A 433 -36.93 9.19 -19.45
N ILE A 434 -36.07 9.48 -18.47
CA ILE A 434 -35.83 10.85 -17.99
C ILE A 434 -35.26 11.71 -19.11
N THR A 435 -34.30 11.20 -19.88
CA THR A 435 -33.69 11.92 -21.00
C THR A 435 -34.76 12.30 -22.03
N LYS A 436 -35.63 11.36 -22.40
CA LYS A 436 -36.72 11.60 -23.34
C LYS A 436 -37.72 12.63 -22.81
N TYR A 437 -38.17 12.47 -21.57
CA TYR A 437 -39.11 13.42 -20.94
C TYR A 437 -38.51 14.82 -20.78
N MET A 438 -37.25 14.92 -20.39
CA MET A 438 -36.54 16.17 -20.19
C MET A 438 -36.42 16.98 -21.48
N ILE A 439 -36.25 16.33 -22.64
CA ILE A 439 -36.08 17.00 -23.93
C ILE A 439 -37.40 17.19 -24.67
N ASP A 440 -38.24 16.15 -24.75
CA ASP A 440 -39.44 16.14 -25.59
C ASP A 440 -40.76 16.25 -24.79
N GLY A 441 -40.71 16.07 -23.46
CA GLY A 441 -41.89 15.88 -22.63
C GLY A 441 -42.58 14.55 -22.92
N GLY A 442 -43.89 14.51 -22.68
CA GLY A 442 -44.74 13.35 -22.96
C GLY A 442 -45.25 12.64 -21.70
N GLN A 443 -46.57 12.52 -21.59
CA GLN A 443 -47.23 11.95 -20.41
C GLN A 443 -46.86 10.48 -20.19
N THR A 444 -46.68 9.70 -21.26
CA THR A 444 -46.31 8.27 -21.17
C THR A 444 -44.98 8.06 -20.45
N TYR A 445 -43.95 8.86 -20.77
CA TYR A 445 -42.65 8.76 -20.11
C TYR A 445 -42.72 9.26 -18.67
N LEU A 446 -43.44 10.37 -18.43
CA LEU A 446 -43.68 10.87 -17.07
C LEU A 446 -44.36 9.84 -16.18
N ASP A 447 -45.42 9.18 -16.67
CA ASP A 447 -46.15 8.16 -15.93
C ASP A 447 -45.25 6.97 -15.60
N LYS A 448 -44.40 6.52 -16.54
CA LYS A 448 -43.44 5.44 -16.28
C LYS A 448 -42.36 5.85 -15.28
N ILE A 449 -41.84 7.08 -15.34
CA ILE A 449 -40.89 7.59 -14.34
C ILE A 449 -41.54 7.61 -12.94
N LYS A 450 -42.79 8.07 -12.84
CA LYS A 450 -43.56 8.05 -11.58
C LYS A 450 -43.77 6.63 -11.06
N GLU A 451 -44.13 5.70 -11.94
CA GLU A 451 -44.29 4.27 -11.60
C GLU A 451 -43.01 3.72 -10.97
N ILE A 452 -41.84 3.98 -11.58
CA ILE A 452 -40.55 3.54 -11.04
C ILE A 452 -40.24 4.19 -9.69
N LEU A 453 -40.43 5.51 -9.55
CA LEU A 453 -40.14 6.21 -8.29
C LEU A 453 -41.10 5.84 -7.15
N LEU A 454 -42.34 5.45 -7.45
CA LEU A 454 -43.31 5.02 -6.44
C LEU A 454 -43.17 3.54 -6.05
N ASP A 455 -42.39 2.77 -6.82
CA ASP A 455 -42.10 1.34 -6.60
C ASP A 455 -40.67 1.11 -6.08
N MET A 456 -40.05 2.11 -5.44
CA MET A 456 -38.76 1.94 -4.78
C MET A 456 -38.91 1.01 -3.56
N GLU A 457 -38.54 -0.25 -3.70
CA GLU A 457 -38.44 -1.14 -2.55
C GLU A 457 -37.22 -0.79 -1.68
N ALA A 458 -37.29 -1.14 -0.40
CA ALA A 458 -36.13 -1.07 0.49
C ALA A 458 -35.19 -2.23 0.13
N MET A 459 -34.14 -1.95 -0.65
CA MET A 459 -33.10 -2.95 -0.92
C MET A 459 -32.52 -3.48 0.40
N ASP A 460 -32.27 -4.79 0.48
CA ASP A 460 -31.61 -5.42 1.63
C ASP A 460 -30.26 -4.77 1.96
N SER A 461 -29.92 -4.63 3.25
CA SER A 461 -28.70 -3.95 3.73
C SER A 461 -27.40 -4.73 3.52
N LEU A 462 -27.35 -5.66 2.56
CA LEU A 462 -26.17 -6.48 2.30
C LEU A 462 -25.09 -5.67 1.58
N TYR A 463 -23.84 -5.84 2.04
CA TYR A 463 -22.64 -5.19 1.48
C TYR A 463 -22.50 -5.37 -0.04
N GLU A 464 -22.79 -6.58 -0.56
CA GLU A 464 -22.66 -6.89 -2.00
C GLU A 464 -23.58 -6.07 -2.93
N LYS A 465 -24.50 -5.28 -2.37
CA LYS A 465 -25.47 -4.46 -3.11
C LYS A 465 -25.26 -2.95 -2.92
N ASP A 466 -24.19 -2.53 -2.24
CA ASP A 466 -23.88 -1.13 -1.96
C ASP A 466 -23.80 -0.27 -3.23
N LEU A 467 -22.95 -0.67 -4.19
CA LEU A 467 -22.76 0.02 -5.47
C LEU A 467 -24.08 0.13 -6.25
N ARG A 468 -24.85 -0.96 -6.31
CA ARG A 468 -26.14 -1.01 -7.03
C ARG A 468 -27.14 -0.03 -6.43
N ARG A 469 -27.23 -0.01 -5.09
CA ARG A 469 -28.03 0.98 -4.36
C ARG A 469 -27.57 2.40 -4.69
N SER A 470 -26.26 2.66 -4.73
CA SER A 470 -25.75 3.98 -5.09
C SER A 470 -26.18 4.40 -6.50
N TYR A 471 -26.04 3.54 -7.51
CA TYR A 471 -26.48 3.85 -8.88
C TYR A 471 -27.97 4.17 -8.95
N ALA A 472 -28.79 3.35 -8.29
CA ALA A 472 -30.22 3.58 -8.19
C ALA A 472 -30.55 4.93 -7.54
N LEU A 473 -29.93 5.26 -6.41
CA LEU A 473 -30.13 6.55 -5.73
C LEU A 473 -29.73 7.74 -6.59
N GLN A 474 -28.62 7.66 -7.33
CA GLN A 474 -28.22 8.71 -8.26
C GLN A 474 -29.27 8.90 -9.36
N ALA A 475 -29.71 7.81 -9.99
CA ALA A 475 -30.71 7.84 -11.05
C ALA A 475 -32.07 8.35 -10.56
N TYR A 476 -32.55 7.86 -9.41
CA TYR A 476 -33.82 8.27 -8.82
C TYR A 476 -33.79 9.73 -8.34
N SER A 477 -32.67 10.20 -7.78
CA SER A 477 -32.53 11.60 -7.37
C SER A 477 -32.59 12.55 -8.56
N ILE A 478 -31.94 12.20 -9.67
CA ILE A 478 -32.00 12.97 -10.93
C ILE A 478 -33.43 12.97 -11.49
N ALA A 479 -34.09 11.81 -11.48
CA ALA A 479 -35.48 11.68 -11.93
C ALA A 479 -36.41 12.60 -11.12
N TYR A 480 -36.32 12.50 -9.79
CA TYR A 480 -37.13 13.29 -8.87
C TYR A 480 -36.89 14.80 -9.09
N ASP A 481 -35.63 15.23 -9.15
CA ASP A 481 -35.26 16.63 -9.39
C ASP A 481 -35.90 17.20 -10.67
N LEU A 482 -35.86 16.43 -11.76
CA LEU A 482 -36.39 16.87 -13.06
C LEU A 482 -37.91 16.90 -13.13
N ILE A 483 -38.60 15.99 -12.43
CA ILE A 483 -40.08 15.90 -12.47
C ILE A 483 -40.77 16.56 -11.28
N GLN A 484 -40.02 17.07 -10.29
CA GLN A 484 -40.55 17.50 -8.98
C GLN A 484 -41.74 18.46 -9.09
N SER A 485 -41.67 19.41 -10.02
CA SER A 485 -42.71 20.42 -10.25
C SER A 485 -44.01 19.86 -10.81
N THR A 486 -44.00 18.64 -11.34
CA THR A 486 -45.16 17.93 -11.91
C THR A 486 -45.81 16.95 -10.93
N LEU A 487 -45.18 16.72 -9.77
CA LEU A 487 -45.68 15.85 -8.72
C LEU A 487 -46.67 16.59 -7.82
N SER A 488 -47.72 15.89 -7.40
CA SER A 488 -48.57 16.33 -6.30
C SER A 488 -47.77 16.36 -4.99
N SER A 489 -48.24 17.14 -4.00
CA SER A 489 -47.59 17.16 -2.69
C SER A 489 -47.53 15.78 -2.02
N GLN A 490 -48.54 14.92 -2.24
CA GLN A 490 -48.55 13.56 -1.71
C GLN A 490 -47.52 12.67 -2.41
N GLU A 491 -47.41 12.72 -3.74
CA GLU A 491 -46.38 11.98 -4.48
C GLU A 491 -44.98 12.40 -4.04
N ARG A 492 -44.75 13.71 -3.83
CA ARG A 492 -43.46 14.21 -3.34
C ARG A 492 -43.09 13.66 -1.97
N GLU A 493 -44.01 13.72 -1.01
CA GLU A 493 -43.78 13.21 0.35
C GLU A 493 -43.44 11.70 0.33
N ILE A 494 -44.16 10.91 -0.47
CA ILE A 494 -43.90 9.47 -0.62
C ILE A 494 -42.52 9.22 -1.25
N ILE A 495 -42.20 9.89 -2.36
CA ILE A 495 -40.93 9.70 -3.07
C ILE A 495 -39.74 10.15 -2.21
N GLU A 496 -39.87 11.25 -1.47
CA GLU A 496 -38.85 11.73 -0.53
C GLU A 496 -38.63 10.74 0.63
N GLU A 497 -39.69 10.15 1.19
CA GLU A 497 -39.59 9.11 2.21
C GLU A 497 -38.91 7.84 1.66
N LEU A 498 -39.25 7.42 0.44
CA LEU A 498 -38.64 6.28 -0.22
C LEU A 498 -37.15 6.52 -0.49
N LEU A 499 -36.78 7.68 -1.05
CA LEU A 499 -35.38 8.07 -1.26
C LEU A 499 -34.60 8.08 0.07
N TYR A 500 -35.16 8.68 1.12
CA TYR A 500 -34.54 8.71 2.44
C TYR A 500 -34.27 7.30 2.97
N ASN A 501 -35.28 6.42 2.94
CA ASN A 501 -35.17 5.05 3.43
C ASN A 501 -34.17 4.22 2.61
N HIS A 502 -34.12 4.46 1.30
CA HIS A 502 -33.22 3.77 0.39
C HIS A 502 -31.77 4.24 0.56
N ALA A 503 -31.54 5.52 0.92
CA ALA A 503 -30.21 6.08 1.21
C ALA A 503 -29.71 5.79 2.63
N LEU A 504 -30.61 5.58 3.60
CA LEU A 504 -30.25 5.37 5.01
C LEU A 504 -29.17 4.29 5.23
N PRO A 505 -29.18 3.12 4.57
CA PRO A 505 -28.11 2.14 4.72
C PRO A 505 -26.72 2.67 4.36
N LEU A 506 -26.62 3.58 3.38
CA LEU A 506 -25.36 4.19 2.96
C LEU A 506 -24.83 5.19 3.98
N THR A 507 -25.55 5.57 5.04
CA THR A 507 -24.98 6.41 6.12
C THR A 507 -23.90 5.71 6.92
N ASN A 508 -23.78 4.39 6.83
CA ASN A 508 -22.75 3.61 7.51
C ASN A 508 -21.47 3.48 6.67
N LEU A 509 -21.06 4.55 5.95
CA LEU A 509 -19.92 4.51 5.01
C LEU A 509 -18.61 4.03 5.64
N GLN A 510 -18.45 4.22 6.94
CA GLN A 510 -17.29 3.77 7.71
C GLN A 510 -17.16 2.24 7.80
N ILE A 511 -18.23 1.48 7.51
CA ILE A 511 -18.20 0.02 7.46
C ILE A 511 -17.70 -0.48 6.10
N PHE A 512 -17.81 0.34 5.04
CA PHE A 512 -17.39 -0.04 3.70
C PHE A 512 -15.87 0.05 3.54
N SER A 513 -15.35 -0.77 2.62
CA SER A 513 -13.93 -0.85 2.30
C SER A 513 -13.32 0.50 1.98
N ASP A 514 -12.04 0.61 2.30
CA ASP A 514 -11.17 1.76 2.06
C ASP A 514 -10.79 1.88 0.57
N ASN A 515 -11.77 1.75 -0.33
CA ASN A 515 -11.57 1.57 -1.77
C ASN A 515 -12.63 2.37 -2.57
N ASN A 516 -12.71 2.17 -3.89
CA ASN A 516 -13.59 2.94 -4.78
C ASN A 516 -15.08 2.93 -4.35
N HIS A 517 -15.55 1.88 -3.67
CA HIS A 517 -16.94 1.77 -3.19
C HIS A 517 -17.33 2.95 -2.32
N ARG A 518 -16.46 3.38 -1.41
CA ARG A 518 -16.74 4.50 -0.50
C ARG A 518 -17.11 5.78 -1.26
N CYS A 519 -16.34 6.09 -2.30
CA CYS A 519 -16.58 7.29 -3.11
C CYS A 519 -17.91 7.19 -3.87
N ILE A 520 -18.18 6.01 -4.45
CA ILE A 520 -19.40 5.75 -5.21
C ILE A 520 -20.64 5.81 -4.32
N ASP A 521 -20.62 5.14 -3.17
CA ASP A 521 -21.72 5.13 -2.21
C ASP A 521 -21.98 6.53 -1.63
N ALA A 522 -20.90 7.27 -1.35
CA ALA A 522 -21.00 8.67 -0.96
C ALA A 522 -21.72 9.51 -2.02
N ALA A 523 -21.43 9.30 -3.32
CA ALA A 523 -22.12 10.03 -4.38
C ALA A 523 -23.64 9.78 -4.40
N GLY A 524 -24.08 8.52 -4.25
CA GLY A 524 -25.50 8.18 -4.18
C GLY A 524 -26.20 8.78 -2.94
N LEU A 525 -25.54 8.70 -1.78
CA LEU A 525 -26.01 9.34 -0.54
C LEU A 525 -26.10 10.86 -0.69
N GLY A 526 -25.08 11.49 -1.27
CA GLY A 526 -24.97 12.92 -1.45
C GLY A 526 -26.01 13.47 -2.42
N MET A 527 -26.22 12.81 -3.56
CA MET A 527 -27.27 13.16 -4.53
C MET A 527 -28.66 13.11 -3.90
N THR A 528 -28.92 12.08 -3.11
CA THR A 528 -30.18 11.95 -2.37
C THR A 528 -30.32 13.06 -1.34
N GLY A 529 -29.27 13.32 -0.56
CA GLY A 529 -29.23 14.39 0.43
C GLY A 529 -29.48 15.76 -0.19
N LEU A 530 -28.95 16.03 -1.38
CA LEU A 530 -29.19 17.28 -2.09
C LEU A 530 -30.65 17.43 -2.50
N VAL A 531 -31.29 16.38 -3.02
CA VAL A 531 -32.65 16.48 -3.57
C VAL A 531 -33.74 16.52 -2.49
N ILE A 532 -33.55 15.81 -1.37
CA ILE A 532 -34.48 15.85 -0.22
C ILE A 532 -34.08 16.90 0.83
N LYS A 533 -33.06 17.71 0.54
CA LYS A 533 -32.53 18.77 1.40
C LYS A 533 -32.07 18.28 2.79
N ASN A 534 -31.47 17.08 2.84
CA ASN A 534 -30.86 16.52 4.04
C ASN A 534 -29.37 16.88 4.10
N LYS A 535 -29.04 17.91 4.89
CA LYS A 535 -27.67 18.39 5.09
C LYS A 535 -26.70 17.32 5.62
N GLU A 536 -27.14 16.45 6.53
CA GLU A 536 -26.28 15.43 7.14
C GLU A 536 -25.78 14.43 6.08
N PHE A 537 -26.65 14.03 5.16
CA PHE A 537 -26.29 13.15 4.05
C PHE A 537 -25.27 13.83 3.11
N VAL A 538 -25.46 15.11 2.81
CA VAL A 538 -24.53 15.87 1.95
C VAL A 538 -23.17 16.07 2.62
N ASP A 539 -23.13 16.44 3.89
CA ASP A 539 -21.88 16.60 4.64
C ASP A 539 -21.12 15.26 4.69
N LEU A 540 -21.80 14.16 5.06
CA LEU A 540 -21.19 12.85 5.18
C LEU A 540 -20.68 12.34 3.82
N ALA A 541 -21.44 12.55 2.74
CA ALA A 541 -21.01 12.22 1.39
C ALA A 541 -19.77 13.01 0.97
N THR A 542 -19.77 14.33 1.17
CA THR A 542 -18.63 15.21 0.84
C THR A 542 -17.37 14.76 1.58
N GLU A 543 -17.48 14.51 2.89
CA GLU A 543 -16.38 14.02 3.72
C GLU A 543 -15.82 12.70 3.19
N ASN A 544 -16.67 11.75 2.79
CA ASN A 544 -16.21 10.44 2.33
C ASN A 544 -15.59 10.46 0.93
N VAL A 545 -16.06 11.34 0.03
CA VAL A 545 -15.38 11.60 -1.24
C VAL A 545 -14.01 12.22 -0.99
N LEU A 546 -13.90 13.19 -0.09
CA LEU A 546 -12.62 13.80 0.30
C LEU A 546 -11.68 12.78 0.95
N ASN A 547 -12.17 11.94 1.87
CA ASN A 547 -11.37 10.89 2.49
C ASN A 547 -10.83 9.91 1.44
N TYR A 548 -11.66 9.51 0.46
CA TYR A 548 -11.16 8.70 -0.65
C TYR A 548 -10.04 9.43 -1.42
N LEU A 549 -10.29 10.66 -1.86
CA LEU A 549 -9.33 11.44 -2.65
C LEU A 549 -8.01 11.67 -1.92
N TYR A 550 -8.03 11.93 -0.62
CA TYR A 550 -6.84 12.30 0.16
C TYR A 550 -6.11 11.11 0.78
N ASP A 551 -6.81 10.02 1.10
CA ASP A 551 -6.21 8.84 1.75
C ASP A 551 -5.77 7.77 0.74
N LYS A 552 -6.40 7.70 -0.45
CA LYS A 552 -6.20 6.60 -1.40
C LYS A 552 -5.28 6.97 -2.56
N PRO A 553 -5.64 7.87 -3.51
CA PRO A 553 -4.69 8.33 -4.51
C PRO A 553 -3.41 8.88 -3.90
N ARG A 554 -2.27 8.61 -4.55
CA ARG A 554 -0.96 9.10 -4.12
C ARG A 554 -0.86 10.61 -4.32
N ALA A 555 0.13 11.26 -3.71
CA ALA A 555 0.22 12.72 -3.71
C ALA A 555 0.20 13.33 -5.12
N ASP A 556 0.72 12.63 -6.12
CA ASP A 556 0.72 13.02 -7.53
C ASP A 556 -0.58 12.64 -8.29
N GLY A 557 -1.60 12.16 -7.59
CA GLY A 557 -2.91 11.80 -8.13
C GLY A 557 -3.05 10.37 -8.63
N GLY A 558 -1.97 9.59 -8.63
CA GLY A 558 -2.02 8.23 -9.17
C GLY A 558 -2.81 7.24 -8.32
N SER A 559 -3.34 6.23 -9.02
CA SER A 559 -4.34 5.30 -8.47
C SER A 559 -3.79 4.36 -7.40
N TYR A 560 -4.65 4.06 -6.42
CA TYR A 560 -4.44 3.05 -5.37
C TYR A 560 -4.92 1.64 -5.77
N GLU A 561 -5.74 1.55 -6.82
CA GLU A 561 -6.53 0.36 -7.18
C GLU A 561 -6.36 -0.03 -8.65
N GLY A 562 -5.45 0.61 -9.37
CA GLY A 562 -5.41 0.58 -10.83
C GLY A 562 -6.24 1.69 -11.48
N GLN A 563 -5.87 2.06 -12.69
CA GLN A 563 -6.37 3.29 -13.30
C GLN A 563 -7.86 3.22 -13.65
N SER A 564 -8.39 2.04 -14.01
CA SER A 564 -9.83 1.91 -14.25
C SER A 564 -10.67 2.11 -13.00
N TYR A 565 -10.18 1.71 -11.82
CA TYR A 565 -10.95 1.88 -10.57
C TYR A 565 -10.94 3.32 -10.08
N LEU A 566 -9.84 4.05 -10.25
CA LEU A 566 -9.84 5.51 -10.04
C LEU A 566 -10.83 6.18 -10.98
N ALA A 567 -10.76 5.85 -12.28
CA ALA A 567 -11.70 6.37 -13.27
C ALA A 567 -13.15 6.02 -12.94
N PHE A 568 -13.42 4.80 -12.48
CA PHE A 568 -14.74 4.34 -12.08
C PHE A 568 -15.26 5.11 -10.86
N ALA A 569 -14.43 5.31 -9.83
CA ALA A 569 -14.79 6.11 -8.66
C ALA A 569 -15.17 7.54 -9.05
N LEU A 570 -14.33 8.20 -9.84
CA LEU A 570 -14.57 9.59 -10.26
C LEU A 570 -15.74 9.71 -11.24
N HIS A 571 -15.91 8.75 -12.16
CA HIS A 571 -17.01 8.74 -13.12
C HIS A 571 -18.36 8.65 -12.42
N GLN A 572 -18.49 7.82 -11.40
CA GLN A 572 -19.73 7.70 -10.63
C GLN A 572 -19.95 8.89 -9.69
N SER A 573 -18.90 9.56 -9.24
CA SER A 573 -19.01 10.70 -8.32
C SER A 573 -19.18 12.05 -9.00
N ILE A 574 -18.88 12.18 -10.29
CA ILE A 574 -18.85 13.48 -10.98
C ILE A 574 -20.23 14.17 -11.05
N GLN A 575 -21.33 13.41 -11.10
CA GLN A 575 -22.68 13.97 -11.04
C GLN A 575 -22.92 14.67 -9.70
N TYR A 576 -22.49 14.04 -8.61
CA TYR A 576 -22.60 14.61 -7.27
C TYR A 576 -21.70 15.84 -7.11
N MET A 577 -20.46 15.76 -7.61
CA MET A 577 -19.53 16.90 -7.64
C MET A 577 -20.14 18.08 -8.40
N GLN A 578 -20.78 17.86 -9.55
CA GLN A 578 -21.50 18.91 -10.27
C GLN A 578 -22.68 19.45 -9.45
N ALA A 579 -23.51 18.58 -8.90
CA ALA A 579 -24.70 18.99 -8.16
C ALA A 579 -24.36 19.87 -6.95
N LEU A 580 -23.23 19.63 -6.29
CA LEU A 580 -22.70 20.49 -5.24
C LEU A 580 -22.39 21.91 -5.74
N THR A 581 -21.81 22.07 -6.92
CA THR A 581 -21.50 23.40 -7.47
C THR A 581 -22.76 24.24 -7.70
N HIS A 582 -23.86 23.63 -8.15
CA HIS A 582 -25.13 24.32 -8.40
C HIS A 582 -25.76 24.89 -7.14
N VAL A 583 -25.52 24.26 -5.99
CA VAL A 583 -26.01 24.74 -4.69
C VAL A 583 -24.96 25.58 -3.96
N GLY A 584 -23.82 25.91 -4.57
CA GLY A 584 -22.73 26.63 -3.91
C GLY A 584 -22.11 25.86 -2.74
N GLY A 585 -22.09 24.52 -2.85
CA GLY A 585 -21.34 23.62 -1.97
C GLY A 585 -19.86 23.55 -2.34
N TYR A 586 -19.17 22.50 -1.88
CA TYR A 586 -17.75 22.29 -2.18
C TYR A 586 -17.52 22.08 -3.68
N ASN A 587 -16.54 22.77 -4.26
CA ASN A 587 -16.20 22.66 -5.67
C ASN A 587 -14.99 21.74 -5.87
N PHE A 588 -15.25 20.45 -6.14
CA PHE A 588 -14.18 19.48 -6.42
C PHE A 588 -13.36 19.82 -7.67
N PHE A 589 -13.90 20.58 -8.63
CA PHE A 589 -13.17 20.98 -9.83
C PHE A 589 -12.08 22.04 -9.56
N GLU A 590 -12.05 22.60 -8.35
CA GLU A 590 -10.99 23.48 -7.84
C GLU A 590 -10.11 22.79 -6.77
N ASP A 591 -10.44 21.55 -6.40
CA ASP A 591 -9.71 20.77 -5.42
C ASP A 591 -8.38 20.29 -6.00
N SER A 592 -7.28 20.68 -5.36
CA SER A 592 -5.93 20.37 -5.86
C SER A 592 -5.65 18.87 -5.98
N LYS A 593 -6.26 18.03 -5.13
CA LYS A 593 -6.06 16.58 -5.13
C LYS A 593 -6.87 15.92 -6.24
N TYR A 594 -8.11 16.37 -6.45
CA TYR A 594 -8.92 15.95 -7.60
C TYR A 594 -8.24 16.33 -8.93
N LEU A 595 -7.72 17.55 -9.05
CA LEU A 595 -6.99 18.01 -10.24
C LEU A 595 -5.72 17.19 -10.50
N ALA A 596 -5.00 16.78 -9.45
CA ALA A 596 -3.87 15.85 -9.59
C ALA A 596 -4.32 14.47 -10.12
N CYS A 597 -5.48 13.95 -9.68
CA CYS A 597 -6.02 12.69 -10.21
C CYS A 597 -6.38 12.80 -11.70
N LEU A 598 -6.93 13.95 -12.13
CA LEU A 598 -7.21 14.20 -13.55
C LEU A 598 -5.92 14.32 -14.37
N ASP A 599 -4.90 14.99 -13.83
CA ASP A 599 -3.58 15.08 -14.46
C ASP A 599 -2.98 13.69 -14.69
N PHE A 600 -2.89 12.87 -13.63
CA PHE A 600 -2.42 11.49 -13.73
C PHE A 600 -3.22 10.71 -14.76
N MET A 601 -4.55 10.84 -14.72
CA MET A 601 -5.44 10.14 -15.63
C MET A 601 -5.16 10.48 -17.08
N ALA A 602 -5.01 11.77 -17.42
CA ALA A 602 -4.75 12.21 -18.78
C ALA A 602 -3.39 11.74 -19.31
N ASN A 603 -2.32 11.91 -18.52
CA ASN A 603 -0.96 11.52 -18.93
C ASN A 603 -0.76 10.00 -18.94
N SER A 604 -1.57 9.24 -18.20
CA SER A 604 -1.54 7.78 -18.24
C SER A 604 -2.13 7.19 -19.53
N LEU A 605 -2.92 7.94 -20.32
CA LEU A 605 -3.58 7.38 -21.50
C LEU A 605 -2.60 7.12 -22.64
N SER A 606 -2.75 5.96 -23.29
CA SER A 606 -2.04 5.60 -24.52
C SER A 606 -2.37 6.57 -25.68
N PRO A 607 -1.65 6.49 -26.82
CA PRO A 607 -1.94 7.28 -28.01
C PRO A 607 -3.38 7.15 -28.56
N LEU A 608 -4.11 6.09 -28.18
CA LEU A 608 -5.52 5.88 -28.58
C LEU A 608 -6.50 6.14 -27.42
N GLY A 609 -6.04 6.75 -26.32
CA GLY A 609 -6.88 7.12 -25.19
C GLY A 609 -7.24 5.96 -24.27
N THR A 610 -6.46 4.86 -24.26
CA THR A 610 -6.70 3.70 -23.40
C THR A 610 -5.84 3.74 -22.14
N VAL A 611 -6.34 3.18 -21.03
CA VAL A 611 -5.57 3.06 -19.78
C VAL A 611 -4.59 1.87 -19.86
N PRO A 612 -3.44 1.93 -19.17
CA PRO A 612 -2.53 0.78 -19.05
C PRO A 612 -3.12 -0.29 -18.13
N LEU A 613 -2.85 -1.57 -18.39
CA LEU A 613 -3.49 -2.70 -17.70
C LEU A 613 -2.68 -3.19 -16.47
N PHE A 614 -2.23 -2.27 -15.62
CA PHE A 614 -1.67 -2.62 -14.31
C PHE A 614 -2.79 -2.82 -13.29
N GLU A 615 -2.63 -3.73 -12.34
CA GLU A 615 -3.68 -4.08 -11.36
C GLU A 615 -4.94 -4.67 -11.98
N ASP A 616 -6.04 -4.73 -11.22
CA ASP A 616 -7.38 -5.08 -11.73
C ASP A 616 -7.92 -4.00 -12.70
N THR A 617 -7.18 -3.71 -13.76
CA THR A 617 -7.51 -2.73 -14.78
C THR A 617 -8.00 -3.39 -16.06
N TYR A 618 -9.03 -2.79 -16.64
CA TYR A 618 -9.54 -3.08 -17.98
C TYR A 618 -9.67 -1.78 -18.78
N LEU A 619 -9.79 -1.90 -20.09
CA LEU A 619 -9.99 -0.79 -21.01
C LEU A 619 -11.39 -0.19 -20.86
N THR A 620 -11.57 0.59 -19.80
CA THR A 620 -12.76 1.40 -19.62
C THR A 620 -12.67 2.70 -20.43
N GLY A 621 -13.83 3.19 -20.87
CA GLY A 621 -13.96 4.57 -21.34
C GLY A 621 -14.12 5.58 -20.20
N ASP A 622 -14.29 5.14 -18.95
CA ASP A 622 -14.56 6.01 -17.78
C ASP A 622 -13.51 7.11 -17.64
N ALA A 623 -12.23 6.79 -17.87
CA ALA A 623 -11.15 7.76 -17.71
C ALA A 623 -11.34 8.97 -18.66
N VAL A 624 -11.63 8.66 -19.93
CA VAL A 624 -11.87 9.68 -20.95
C VAL A 624 -13.19 10.42 -20.72
N GLU A 625 -14.23 9.74 -20.22
CA GLU A 625 -15.48 10.40 -19.83
C GLU A 625 -15.29 11.38 -18.67
N VAL A 626 -14.52 11.01 -17.64
CA VAL A 626 -14.21 11.89 -16.50
C VAL A 626 -13.47 13.12 -16.97
N LEU A 627 -12.41 12.96 -17.78
CA LEU A 627 -11.64 14.08 -18.31
C LEU A 627 -12.52 15.04 -19.15
N LEU A 628 -13.34 14.48 -20.04
CA LEU A 628 -14.28 15.23 -20.86
C LEU A 628 -15.25 16.07 -20.00
N MET A 629 -15.86 15.43 -19.00
CA MET A 629 -16.86 16.09 -18.17
C MET A 629 -16.21 17.06 -17.17
N ALA A 630 -14.97 16.84 -16.75
CA ALA A 630 -14.27 17.78 -15.88
C ALA A 630 -13.78 19.03 -16.65
N ALA A 631 -13.35 18.87 -17.90
CA ALA A 631 -12.74 19.93 -18.72
C ALA A 631 -13.45 21.30 -18.65
N PRO A 632 -14.77 21.43 -18.92
CA PRO A 632 -15.43 22.74 -18.93
C PRO A 632 -15.63 23.35 -17.53
N ARG A 633 -15.30 22.62 -16.45
CA ARG A 633 -15.53 23.03 -15.05
C ARG A 633 -14.25 23.46 -14.33
N ILE A 634 -13.10 23.17 -14.91
CA ILE A 634 -11.81 23.62 -14.38
C ILE A 634 -11.66 25.11 -14.69
N THR A 635 -11.67 25.93 -13.66
CA THR A 635 -11.49 27.39 -13.77
C THR A 635 -9.99 27.74 -13.72
N ASN A 636 -9.57 28.78 -14.46
CA ASN A 636 -8.17 29.19 -14.71
C ASN A 636 -7.28 29.27 -13.45
N SER A 637 -6.75 28.11 -13.05
CA SER A 637 -5.50 27.98 -12.32
C SER A 637 -4.37 28.12 -13.34
N SER A 638 -3.36 28.94 -13.06
CA SER A 638 -2.21 29.14 -13.96
C SER A 638 -1.46 27.84 -14.29
N LYS A 639 -1.62 26.79 -13.48
CA LYS A 639 -1.05 25.45 -13.74
C LYS A 639 -1.93 24.62 -14.69
N PHE A 640 -3.23 24.90 -14.76
CA PHE A 640 -4.22 24.06 -15.44
C PHE A 640 -4.94 24.75 -16.62
N GLU A 641 -4.49 25.96 -17.03
CA GLU A 641 -5.16 26.76 -18.08
C GLU A 641 -5.33 25.99 -19.41
N ASN A 642 -4.40 25.11 -19.76
CA ASN A 642 -4.46 24.30 -20.99
C ASN A 642 -5.13 22.92 -20.81
N TYR A 643 -5.46 22.51 -19.59
CA TYR A 643 -6.00 21.18 -19.31
C TYR A 643 -7.36 20.94 -19.97
N PRO A 644 -8.31 21.90 -19.97
CA PRO A 644 -9.57 21.72 -20.67
C PRO A 644 -9.39 21.38 -22.16
N HIS A 645 -8.47 22.06 -22.85
CA HIS A 645 -8.15 21.78 -24.26
C HIS A 645 -7.52 20.40 -24.44
N TYR A 646 -6.58 20.05 -23.57
CA TYR A 646 -5.91 18.75 -23.61
C TYR A 646 -6.87 17.57 -23.37
N PHE A 647 -7.71 17.66 -22.35
CA PHE A 647 -8.70 16.62 -22.02
C PHE A 647 -9.72 16.42 -23.14
N GLN A 648 -10.13 17.53 -23.76
CA GLN A 648 -10.99 17.51 -24.92
C GLN A 648 -10.32 16.87 -26.14
N TYR A 649 -9.06 17.20 -26.41
CA TYR A 649 -8.26 16.56 -27.47
C TYR A 649 -8.15 15.04 -27.26
N LEU A 650 -7.87 14.59 -26.03
CA LEU A 650 -7.81 13.17 -25.69
C LEU A 650 -9.14 12.46 -25.96
N PHE A 651 -10.26 13.09 -25.59
CA PHE A 651 -11.59 12.57 -25.90
C PHE A 651 -11.85 12.47 -27.40
N GLU A 652 -11.57 13.52 -28.16
CA GLU A 652 -11.79 13.54 -29.61
C GLU A 652 -10.93 12.50 -30.33
N THR A 653 -9.67 12.38 -29.91
CA THR A 653 -8.77 11.31 -30.37
C THR A 653 -9.40 9.95 -30.14
N ARG A 654 -9.96 9.69 -28.95
CA ARG A 654 -10.64 8.43 -28.65
C ARG A 654 -11.98 8.25 -29.37
N GLN A 655 -12.81 9.28 -29.54
CA GLN A 655 -14.08 9.15 -30.26
C GLN A 655 -13.86 8.84 -31.74
N ASN A 656 -12.83 9.44 -32.34
CA ASN A 656 -12.39 9.14 -33.69
C ASN A 656 -11.87 7.70 -33.84
N ASN A 657 -11.69 6.96 -32.74
CA ASN A 657 -11.40 5.53 -32.80
C ASN A 657 -12.53 4.73 -33.46
N SER A 658 -13.76 5.25 -33.50
CA SER A 658 -14.89 4.65 -34.23
C SER A 658 -14.69 4.55 -35.76
N ALA A 659 -13.59 5.09 -36.29
CA ALA A 659 -13.16 4.95 -37.68
C ALA A 659 -11.92 4.03 -37.86
N LEU A 660 -11.42 3.38 -36.81
CA LEU A 660 -10.24 2.51 -36.88
C LEU A 660 -10.48 1.26 -37.72
N VAL A 661 -9.39 0.77 -38.34
CA VAL A 661 -9.41 -0.48 -39.10
C VAL A 661 -9.61 -1.63 -38.12
N GLY A 662 -10.63 -2.47 -38.34
CA GLY A 662 -10.83 -3.68 -37.53
C GLY A 662 -11.65 -3.51 -36.24
N LEU A 663 -12.45 -2.45 -36.11
CA LEU A 663 -13.34 -2.25 -34.94
C LEU A 663 -14.30 -3.39 -34.62
N GLY A 664 -14.68 -4.21 -35.61
CA GLY A 664 -15.44 -5.44 -35.36
C GLY A 664 -14.68 -6.43 -34.48
N THR A 665 -13.34 -6.36 -34.48
CA THR A 665 -12.42 -7.17 -33.67
C THR A 665 -12.01 -6.46 -32.38
N TYR A 666 -11.77 -5.14 -32.43
CA TYR A 666 -11.25 -4.34 -31.30
C TYR A 666 -12.29 -3.37 -30.73
N TYR A 667 -13.50 -3.86 -30.49
CA TYR A 667 -14.64 -3.05 -30.09
C TYR A 667 -14.45 -2.34 -28.72
N TYR A 668 -13.50 -2.79 -27.89
CA TYR A 668 -13.11 -2.18 -26.62
C TYR A 668 -12.36 -0.85 -26.80
N LEU A 669 -11.84 -0.58 -28.01
CA LEU A 669 -11.30 0.73 -28.38
C LEU A 669 -12.41 1.76 -28.63
N ASN A 670 -13.67 1.31 -28.78
CA ASN A 670 -14.80 2.23 -28.76
C ASN A 670 -14.85 2.89 -27.37
N GLY A 671 -15.05 4.21 -27.35
CA GLY A 671 -15.40 4.91 -26.12
C GLY A 671 -16.71 4.39 -25.53
N GLN A 672 -17.13 4.96 -24.40
CA GLN A 672 -18.43 4.60 -23.84
C GLN A 672 -19.56 5.00 -24.78
N SER A 673 -20.68 4.28 -24.72
CA SER A 673 -21.94 4.73 -25.30
C SER A 673 -22.34 6.08 -24.69
N ALA A 674 -23.05 6.90 -25.49
CA ALA A 674 -23.63 8.12 -24.97
C ALA A 674 -24.55 7.81 -23.78
N ASN A 675 -24.48 8.63 -22.74
CA ASN A 675 -25.30 8.52 -21.54
C ASN A 675 -25.78 9.92 -21.10
N LEU A 676 -26.71 9.96 -20.15
CA LEU A 676 -27.29 11.22 -19.66
C LEU A 676 -26.22 12.13 -19.04
N ARG A 677 -25.19 11.57 -18.38
CA ARG A 677 -24.07 12.33 -17.79
C ARG A 677 -23.35 13.14 -18.84
N ARG A 678 -22.89 12.48 -19.91
CA ARG A 678 -22.20 13.13 -21.03
C ARG A 678 -23.09 14.20 -21.66
N LEU A 679 -24.35 13.87 -21.92
CA LEU A 679 -25.29 14.79 -22.56
C LEU A 679 -25.48 16.08 -21.75
N ALA A 680 -25.56 15.97 -20.42
CA ALA A 680 -25.78 17.09 -19.52
C ALA A 680 -24.49 17.86 -19.17
N LEU A 681 -23.38 17.15 -18.98
CA LEU A 681 -22.15 17.74 -18.44
C LEU A 681 -21.22 18.26 -19.54
N TYR A 682 -21.35 17.80 -20.79
CA TYR A 682 -20.54 18.33 -21.87
C TYR A 682 -20.97 19.74 -22.31
N ASP A 683 -20.14 20.74 -22.02
CA ASP A 683 -20.36 22.14 -22.41
C ASP A 683 -19.03 22.90 -22.64
N PRO A 684 -18.29 22.59 -23.72
CA PRO A 684 -17.08 23.35 -24.04
C PRO A 684 -17.48 24.80 -24.36
N ASN A 685 -17.13 25.72 -23.47
CA ASN A 685 -17.33 27.16 -23.64
C ASN A 685 -16.13 27.85 -24.33
N PHE A 686 -15.18 27.07 -24.84
CA PHE A 686 -13.97 27.53 -25.51
C PHE A 686 -13.89 26.97 -26.93
N GLU A 687 -13.28 27.74 -27.84
CA GLU A 687 -12.89 27.21 -29.15
C GLU A 687 -11.80 26.16 -28.96
N LEU A 688 -11.98 25.00 -29.59
CA LEU A 688 -10.97 23.96 -29.61
C LEU A 688 -9.75 24.50 -30.34
N ASN A 689 -8.63 24.59 -29.63
CA ASN A 689 -7.35 24.81 -30.24
C ASN A 689 -6.65 23.46 -30.30
N ASP A 690 -6.08 23.11 -31.46
CA ASP A 690 -5.23 21.92 -31.66
C ASP A 690 -3.89 22.02 -30.90
N ILE A 691 -3.81 22.85 -29.87
CA ILE A 691 -2.59 23.06 -29.09
C ILE A 691 -2.48 21.87 -28.15
N LEU A 692 -1.66 20.90 -28.57
CA LEU A 692 -1.08 19.93 -27.65
C LEU A 692 -0.38 20.71 -26.53
N PRO A 693 -0.55 20.32 -25.26
CA PRO A 693 0.18 20.95 -24.19
C PRO A 693 1.70 20.81 -24.46
N ASN A 694 2.43 21.93 -24.39
CA ASN A 694 3.89 21.96 -24.52
C ASN A 694 4.62 21.27 -23.34
N PHE A 695 3.87 20.85 -22.33
CA PHE A 695 4.37 20.24 -21.10
C PHE A 695 3.59 18.97 -20.81
N HIS A 696 4.28 17.88 -20.52
CA HIS A 696 3.68 16.63 -20.10
C HIS A 696 4.46 16.01 -18.95
N THR A 697 3.73 15.48 -17.96
CA THR A 697 4.32 14.75 -16.85
C THR A 697 4.48 13.30 -17.27
N GLU A 698 5.70 12.87 -17.54
CA GLU A 698 5.97 11.45 -17.84
C GLU A 698 6.15 10.61 -16.59
N ILE A 699 6.51 11.22 -15.46
CA ILE A 699 7.02 10.51 -14.30
C ILE A 699 6.24 10.93 -13.06
N TYR A 700 5.59 9.95 -12.44
CA TYR A 700 4.78 10.10 -11.23
C TYR A 700 5.48 9.41 -10.07
N THR A 701 6.31 10.15 -9.34
CA THR A 701 7.23 9.61 -8.32
C THR A 701 6.55 9.11 -7.04
N ASN A 702 5.38 9.64 -6.67
CA ASN A 702 4.65 9.17 -5.49
C ASN A 702 3.87 7.88 -5.80
N THR A 703 3.47 7.70 -7.05
CA THR A 703 2.86 6.46 -7.54
C THR A 703 3.91 5.46 -8.05
N ASN A 704 5.11 5.92 -8.40
CA ASN A 704 6.15 5.15 -9.08
C ASN A 704 5.64 4.52 -10.38
N MET A 705 5.03 5.37 -11.21
CA MET A 705 4.63 5.03 -12.57
C MET A 705 5.25 6.02 -13.56
N ALA A 706 5.66 5.51 -14.72
CA ALA A 706 6.21 6.31 -15.79
C ALA A 706 5.45 6.04 -17.10
N PHE A 707 5.28 7.08 -17.90
CA PHE A 707 4.51 7.11 -19.16
C PHE A 707 5.38 7.77 -20.24
N LEU A 708 6.48 7.09 -20.59
CA LEU A 708 7.49 7.58 -21.53
C LEU A 708 6.89 7.68 -22.93
N ARG A 709 7.00 8.83 -23.61
CA ARG A 709 6.35 9.03 -24.92
C ARG A 709 7.12 10.02 -25.79
N GLU A 710 7.04 9.87 -27.11
CA GLU A 710 7.61 10.87 -28.04
C GLU A 710 6.70 12.09 -28.15
N ASP A 711 5.43 11.83 -28.44
CA ASP A 711 4.38 12.83 -28.58
C ASP A 711 2.99 12.25 -28.25
N TYR A 712 1.94 13.04 -28.50
CA TYR A 712 0.52 12.68 -28.31
C TYR A 712 -0.19 12.22 -29.58
N GLY A 713 0.54 12.07 -30.67
CA GLY A 713 0.02 11.58 -31.93
C GLY A 713 -0.36 10.11 -31.83
N LYS A 714 -1.42 9.72 -32.54
CA LYS A 714 -1.93 8.33 -32.58
C LYS A 714 -0.91 7.27 -33.02
N ASN A 715 0.21 7.69 -33.61
CA ASN A 715 1.29 6.81 -34.07
C ASN A 715 2.56 6.89 -33.22
N SER A 716 2.56 7.73 -32.17
CA SER A 716 3.64 7.91 -31.21
C SER A 716 4.07 6.61 -30.55
N LEU A 717 5.35 6.53 -30.16
CA LEU A 717 5.79 5.53 -29.19
C LEU A 717 5.34 5.95 -27.79
N TYR A 718 4.83 4.98 -27.02
CA TYR A 718 4.40 5.18 -25.65
C TYR A 718 4.69 3.93 -24.83
N MET A 719 5.43 4.06 -23.73
CA MET A 719 5.67 2.99 -22.76
C MET A 719 5.16 3.37 -21.39
N ALA A 720 4.32 2.50 -20.82
CA ALA A 720 3.93 2.59 -19.41
C ALA A 720 4.81 1.65 -18.58
N LEU A 721 5.34 2.11 -17.45
CA LEU A 721 6.15 1.32 -16.51
C LEU A 721 5.58 1.46 -15.10
N SER A 722 5.51 0.36 -14.36
CA SER A 722 5.02 0.32 -12.98
C SER A 722 6.08 -0.23 -12.02
N SER A 723 6.27 0.41 -10.87
CA SER A 723 7.08 -0.09 -9.74
C SER A 723 6.61 0.51 -8.41
N LYS A 724 5.35 0.29 -8.03
CA LYS A 724 4.67 0.96 -6.90
C LYS A 724 5.30 0.60 -5.56
N ASN A 725 5.46 1.60 -4.69
CA ASN A 725 6.08 1.43 -3.36
C ASN A 725 5.08 1.44 -2.20
N PHE A 726 3.84 1.05 -2.48
CA PHE A 726 2.75 1.08 -1.50
C PHE A 726 1.86 -0.14 -1.65
N MET A 727 1.24 -0.53 -0.54
CA MET A 727 0.25 -1.60 -0.52
C MET A 727 -1.02 -1.15 -1.22
N GLN A 728 -1.49 -1.94 -2.17
CA GLN A 728 -2.65 -1.63 -3.02
C GLN A 728 -3.89 -2.41 -2.54
N SER A 729 -5.10 -1.98 -2.93
CA SER A 729 -6.33 -2.74 -2.62
C SER A 729 -6.69 -3.77 -3.70
N HIS A 730 -6.24 -3.58 -4.93
CA HIS A 730 -6.44 -4.50 -6.05
C HIS A 730 -5.13 -5.04 -6.64
N PRO A 731 -4.17 -5.48 -5.79
CA PRO A 731 -2.77 -5.72 -6.17
C PRO A 731 -2.58 -6.86 -7.18
N HIS A 732 -1.71 -6.63 -8.15
CA HIS A 732 -1.06 -7.60 -9.02
C HIS A 732 0.41 -7.72 -8.64
N TYR A 733 1.04 -8.83 -9.02
CA TYR A 733 2.47 -9.06 -8.83
C TYR A 733 3.26 -8.58 -10.05
N ASP A 734 3.05 -7.31 -10.41
CA ASP A 734 3.43 -6.70 -11.69
C ASP A 734 4.52 -5.62 -11.55
N GLU A 735 5.28 -5.62 -10.45
CA GLU A 735 6.29 -4.58 -10.26
C GLU A 735 7.46 -4.74 -11.24
N ASN A 736 8.01 -3.61 -11.67
CA ASN A 736 8.88 -3.46 -12.84
C ASN A 736 8.27 -3.94 -14.17
N SER A 737 6.96 -4.24 -14.25
CA SER A 737 6.29 -4.55 -15.53
C SER A 737 6.09 -3.30 -16.38
N PHE A 738 5.97 -3.50 -17.69
CA PHE A 738 5.74 -2.43 -18.66
C PHE A 738 4.75 -2.83 -19.77
N GLU A 739 4.22 -1.82 -20.46
CA GLU A 739 3.42 -1.96 -21.69
C GLU A 739 3.97 -1.05 -22.78
N LEU A 740 3.76 -1.39 -24.05
CA LEU A 740 4.26 -0.62 -25.18
C LEU A 740 3.23 -0.47 -26.29
N TRP A 741 3.04 0.78 -26.71
CA TRP A 741 2.30 1.20 -27.89
C TRP A 741 3.25 1.84 -28.90
N GLY A 742 2.95 1.68 -30.18
CA GLY A 742 3.72 2.32 -31.25
C GLY A 742 3.03 2.19 -32.60
N TYR A 743 3.10 3.23 -33.43
CA TYR A 743 2.58 3.25 -34.80
C TYR A 743 1.09 2.84 -34.91
N GLY A 744 0.30 3.24 -33.91
CA GLY A 744 -1.13 2.94 -33.83
C GLY A 744 -1.45 1.49 -33.45
N ALA A 745 -0.50 0.73 -32.89
CA ALA A 745 -0.71 -0.63 -32.40
C ALA A 745 -0.34 -0.76 -30.91
N TRP A 746 -1.04 -1.64 -30.20
CA TRP A 746 -0.65 -2.11 -28.87
C TRP A 746 0.25 -3.32 -29.07
N LEU A 747 1.52 -3.22 -28.68
CA LEU A 747 2.56 -4.18 -29.06
C LEU A 747 2.89 -5.13 -27.92
N ILE A 748 3.10 -4.58 -26.72
CA ILE A 748 3.40 -5.31 -25.47
C ILE A 748 2.37 -4.89 -24.43
N HIS A 749 1.80 -5.84 -23.70
CA HIS A 749 0.65 -5.58 -22.82
C HIS A 749 0.67 -6.46 -21.57
N ASN A 750 0.04 -6.01 -20.49
CA ASN A 750 -0.32 -6.86 -19.35
C ASN A 750 -1.67 -7.55 -19.62
N PRO A 751 -2.11 -8.49 -18.77
CA PRO A 751 -3.19 -9.41 -19.12
C PRO A 751 -4.57 -8.76 -18.92
N GLY A 752 -4.68 -7.61 -18.27
CA GLY A 752 -5.96 -6.98 -17.95
C GLY A 752 -6.71 -7.69 -16.82
N TYR A 753 -8.03 -7.56 -16.81
CA TYR A 753 -8.86 -7.96 -15.68
C TYR A 753 -10.13 -8.70 -16.11
N PRO A 754 -10.26 -10.01 -15.80
CA PRO A 754 -11.44 -10.81 -16.14
C PRO A 754 -12.61 -10.63 -15.16
N ASN A 755 -12.51 -9.70 -14.20
CA ASN A 755 -13.35 -9.54 -13.01
C ASN A 755 -13.00 -10.48 -11.85
N PHE A 756 -13.24 -10.01 -10.63
CA PHE A 756 -12.95 -10.71 -9.38
C PHE A 756 -13.70 -12.03 -9.30
N GLY A 757 -12.99 -13.09 -8.94
CA GLY A 757 -13.55 -14.43 -8.79
C GLY A 757 -13.98 -15.09 -10.10
N LYS A 758 -13.64 -14.51 -11.26
CA LYS A 758 -13.82 -15.15 -12.56
C LYS A 758 -12.60 -16.00 -12.93
N GLU A 759 -12.83 -16.95 -13.83
CA GLU A 759 -11.76 -17.76 -14.40
C GLU A 759 -10.72 -16.85 -15.07
N GLY A 760 -9.43 -17.13 -14.81
CA GLY A 760 -8.32 -16.31 -15.28
C GLY A 760 -7.85 -15.24 -14.29
N HIS A 761 -8.64 -14.87 -13.27
CA HIS A 761 -8.23 -13.81 -12.32
C HIS A 761 -6.94 -14.18 -11.55
N ASP A 762 -6.82 -15.43 -11.08
CA ASP A 762 -5.61 -15.93 -10.42
C ASP A 762 -4.36 -15.87 -11.33
N TYR A 763 -4.56 -16.00 -12.64
CA TYR A 763 -3.48 -15.85 -13.62
C TYR A 763 -3.14 -14.37 -13.80
N THR A 764 -4.13 -13.50 -13.99
CA THR A 764 -3.88 -12.07 -14.26
C THR A 764 -3.13 -11.39 -13.13
N ILE A 765 -3.39 -11.76 -11.88
CA ILE A 765 -2.67 -11.22 -10.71
C ILE A 765 -1.21 -11.70 -10.63
N SER A 766 -0.82 -12.75 -11.36
CA SER A 766 0.49 -13.40 -11.21
C SER A 766 1.62 -12.67 -11.95
N THR A 767 2.86 -12.80 -11.44
CA THR A 767 4.06 -12.26 -12.10
C THR A 767 4.28 -12.82 -13.51
N GLU A 768 3.91 -14.08 -13.74
CA GLU A 768 4.04 -14.72 -15.06
C GLU A 768 3.10 -14.09 -16.11
N ALA A 769 2.01 -13.45 -15.69
CA ALA A 769 1.13 -12.74 -16.60
C ALA A 769 1.60 -11.31 -16.91
N SER A 770 2.70 -10.85 -16.29
CA SER A 770 3.27 -9.51 -16.42
C SER A 770 4.59 -9.49 -17.21
N ASN A 771 4.95 -8.35 -17.81
CA ASN A 771 6.19 -8.17 -18.58
C ASN A 771 7.40 -7.90 -17.68
N THR A 772 7.74 -8.87 -16.84
CA THR A 772 8.77 -8.78 -15.78
C THR A 772 9.61 -10.08 -15.72
N LEU A 773 10.35 -10.31 -14.64
CA LEU A 773 11.20 -11.50 -14.48
C LEU A 773 10.55 -12.58 -13.61
N LEU A 774 10.88 -13.84 -13.86
CA LEU A 774 10.75 -14.91 -12.87
C LEU A 774 12.15 -15.31 -12.41
N ILE A 775 12.35 -15.43 -11.09
CA ILE A 775 13.66 -15.71 -10.49
C ILE A 775 13.67 -17.12 -9.94
N GLY A 776 14.46 -18.00 -10.54
CA GLY A 776 14.44 -19.43 -10.23
C GLY A 776 13.09 -20.09 -10.58
N GLY A 777 12.34 -19.51 -11.51
CA GLY A 777 10.97 -19.92 -11.86
C GLY A 777 9.88 -19.40 -10.92
N GLU A 778 10.23 -18.60 -9.90
CA GLU A 778 9.28 -18.03 -8.95
C GLU A 778 8.94 -16.58 -9.29
N GLY A 779 7.68 -16.20 -9.06
CA GLY A 779 7.22 -14.81 -9.18
C GLY A 779 7.49 -13.96 -7.94
N GLN A 780 7.04 -12.71 -7.99
CA GLN A 780 7.03 -11.82 -6.85
C GLN A 780 6.12 -12.37 -5.75
N GLN A 781 6.47 -12.06 -4.52
CA GLN A 781 5.86 -12.55 -3.28
C GLN A 781 5.14 -11.43 -2.52
N ILE A 782 5.40 -10.16 -2.85
CA ILE A 782 4.64 -8.99 -2.42
C ILE A 782 4.36 -8.08 -3.62
N PRO A 783 3.20 -7.41 -3.64
CA PRO A 783 2.80 -6.51 -4.73
C PRO A 783 3.22 -5.05 -4.44
N GLN A 784 4.42 -4.87 -3.88
CA GLN A 784 5.00 -3.56 -3.62
C GLN A 784 6.53 -3.62 -3.73
N ALA A 785 7.09 -2.71 -4.51
CA ALA A 785 8.51 -2.53 -4.76
C ALA A 785 9.10 -1.41 -3.89
N LYS A 786 10.40 -1.11 -4.08
CA LYS A 786 11.03 0.05 -3.47
C LYS A 786 10.63 1.35 -4.17
N GLY A 787 10.30 1.27 -5.46
CA GLY A 787 9.98 2.44 -6.27
C GLY A 787 11.02 2.79 -7.31
N PHE A 788 10.86 3.97 -7.88
CA PHE A 788 11.85 4.60 -8.74
C PHE A 788 13.02 5.11 -7.90
N THR A 789 14.21 4.82 -8.37
CA THR A 789 15.49 5.22 -7.76
C THR A 789 16.21 6.27 -8.60
N LEU A 790 15.86 6.43 -9.87
CA LEU A 790 16.36 7.49 -10.74
C LEU A 790 15.36 7.71 -11.88
N THR A 791 15.18 8.97 -12.25
CA THR A 791 14.28 9.41 -13.32
C THR A 791 14.90 10.62 -13.99
N ILE A 792 15.14 10.56 -15.30
CA ILE A 792 15.70 11.65 -16.09
C ILE A 792 14.92 11.73 -17.40
N THR A 793 14.44 12.92 -17.77
CA THR A 793 13.77 13.15 -19.07
C THR A 793 14.60 14.16 -19.87
N SER A 794 14.69 13.97 -21.18
CA SER A 794 15.36 14.90 -22.08
C SER A 794 14.71 14.89 -23.47
N PRO A 795 14.96 15.90 -24.33
CA PRO A 795 14.40 15.94 -25.68
C PRO A 795 14.85 14.80 -26.61
N TYR A 796 15.82 13.98 -26.21
CA TYR A 796 16.42 12.93 -27.05
C TYR A 796 16.27 11.54 -26.46
N PHE A 797 16.13 11.45 -25.13
CA PHE A 797 15.92 10.19 -24.44
C PHE A 797 15.48 10.38 -22.99
N ASP A 798 14.85 9.34 -22.45
CA ASP A 798 14.42 9.26 -21.05
C ASP A 798 15.06 8.07 -20.35
N ILE A 799 15.22 8.16 -19.03
CA ILE A 799 15.75 7.10 -18.18
C ILE A 799 14.89 6.95 -16.94
N VAL A 800 14.46 5.72 -16.67
CA VAL A 800 13.82 5.34 -15.42
C VAL A 800 14.51 4.12 -14.83
N LYS A 801 14.95 4.22 -13.58
CA LYS A 801 15.52 3.12 -12.80
C LYS A 801 14.55 2.71 -11.69
N ALA A 802 14.06 1.49 -11.72
CA ALA A 802 13.03 0.98 -10.83
C ALA A 802 13.49 -0.27 -10.07
N ASP A 803 13.35 -0.29 -8.74
CA ASP A 803 13.89 -1.37 -7.89
C ASP A 803 12.79 -2.26 -7.31
N ALA A 804 12.67 -3.47 -7.87
CA ALA A 804 11.75 -4.50 -7.42
C ALA A 804 12.47 -5.58 -6.59
N THR A 805 13.65 -5.30 -6.04
CA THR A 805 14.46 -6.31 -5.32
C THR A 805 13.69 -6.98 -4.19
N GLU A 806 12.95 -6.20 -3.41
CA GLU A 806 12.24 -6.71 -2.24
C GLU A 806 11.02 -7.55 -2.60
N THR A 807 10.47 -7.38 -3.82
CA THR A 807 9.22 -8.03 -4.24
C THR A 807 9.34 -9.55 -4.29
N TYR A 808 10.51 -10.08 -4.65
CA TYR A 808 10.78 -11.53 -4.78
C TYR A 808 11.18 -12.19 -3.45
N ASN A 809 11.30 -11.42 -2.37
CA ASN A 809 11.61 -11.96 -1.06
C ASN A 809 10.30 -12.24 -0.32
N SER A 810 10.06 -13.50 0.04
CA SER A 810 8.83 -13.86 0.74
C SER A 810 8.74 -13.15 2.10
N PRO A 811 7.71 -12.31 2.34
CA PRO A 811 7.47 -11.67 3.64
C PRO A 811 7.11 -12.72 4.70
N GLY A 812 6.76 -13.93 4.26
CA GLY A 812 6.38 -15.08 5.08
C GLY A 812 7.53 -15.85 5.72
N SER A 813 8.78 -15.38 5.61
CA SER A 813 9.91 -16.15 6.18
C SER A 813 9.85 -16.33 7.70
N TRP A 814 9.06 -15.53 8.45
CA TRP A 814 8.98 -15.65 9.91
C TRP A 814 7.63 -15.30 10.56
N ILE A 815 6.94 -14.26 10.07
CA ILE A 815 5.79 -13.67 10.78
C ILE A 815 4.50 -14.46 10.57
N THR A 816 4.30 -15.01 9.37
CA THR A 816 3.08 -15.75 9.02
C THR A 816 3.23 -17.25 9.16
N ALA A 817 4.42 -17.80 9.42
CA ALA A 817 4.58 -19.23 9.59
C ALA A 817 3.74 -19.70 10.79
N TRP A 818 2.66 -20.41 10.51
CA TRP A 818 1.81 -21.09 11.48
C TRP A 818 2.64 -22.10 12.28
N ALA A 819 3.83 -22.46 11.76
CA ALA A 819 4.89 -23.16 12.47
C ALA A 819 5.48 -22.36 13.65
N VAL A 820 5.69 -21.03 13.56
CA VAL A 820 6.17 -20.19 14.67
C VAL A 820 5.06 -20.01 15.71
N ASN A 821 3.83 -19.66 15.30
CA ASN A 821 2.68 -19.59 16.21
C ASN A 821 2.33 -20.97 16.82
N GLY A 822 2.41 -22.02 16.02
CA GLY A 822 2.28 -23.41 16.43
C GLY A 822 3.40 -23.85 17.36
N PHE A 823 4.63 -23.36 17.18
CA PHE A 823 5.78 -23.60 18.05
C PHE A 823 5.63 -22.88 19.38
N VAL A 824 5.13 -21.65 19.37
CA VAL A 824 4.76 -20.90 20.57
C VAL A 824 3.68 -21.65 21.35
N PHE A 825 2.63 -22.10 20.65
CA PHE A 825 1.56 -22.87 21.24
C PHE A 825 2.08 -24.20 21.79
N LEU A 826 2.89 -24.94 21.03
CA LEU A 826 3.47 -26.21 21.42
C LEU A 826 4.43 -26.07 22.60
N SER A 827 5.28 -25.04 22.62
CA SER A 827 6.18 -24.73 23.72
C SER A 827 5.40 -24.38 24.99
N THR A 828 4.35 -23.56 24.86
CA THR A 828 3.45 -23.21 25.96
C THR A 828 2.70 -24.45 26.49
N ALA A 829 2.22 -25.31 25.58
CA ALA A 829 1.55 -26.56 25.92
C ALA A 829 2.50 -27.55 26.60
N LEU A 830 3.74 -27.69 26.12
CA LEU A 830 4.76 -28.59 26.69
C LEU A 830 5.23 -28.11 28.07
N ILE A 831 5.35 -26.80 28.28
CA ILE A 831 5.61 -26.22 29.60
C ILE A 831 4.43 -26.52 30.54
N GLY A 832 3.19 -26.34 30.06
CA GLY A 832 1.97 -26.70 30.79
C GLY A 832 1.91 -28.19 31.18
N ILE A 833 2.14 -29.09 30.22
CA ILE A 833 2.19 -30.54 30.40
C ILE A 833 3.31 -30.93 31.37
N SER A 834 4.49 -30.30 31.27
CA SER A 834 5.61 -30.53 32.20
C SER A 834 5.23 -30.14 33.63
N GLY A 835 4.50 -29.03 33.81
CA GLY A 835 3.90 -28.65 35.08
C GLY A 835 2.91 -29.71 35.60
N ILE A 836 2.00 -30.19 34.76
CA ILE A 836 1.03 -31.23 35.13
C ILE A 836 1.73 -32.54 35.52
N MET A 837 2.71 -33.01 34.75
CA MET A 837 3.52 -34.20 35.02
C MET A 837 4.28 -34.10 36.36
N LEU A 838 4.89 -32.94 36.65
CA LEU A 838 5.53 -32.68 37.94
C LEU A 838 4.51 -32.72 39.10
N THR A 839 3.27 -32.29 38.85
CA THR A 839 2.17 -32.38 39.82
C THR A 839 1.77 -33.82 40.12
N ILE A 840 1.52 -34.63 39.08
CA ILE A 840 1.12 -36.04 39.21
C ILE A 840 2.22 -36.85 39.91
N ARG A 841 3.49 -36.57 39.58
CA ARG A 841 4.65 -37.23 40.22
C ARG A 841 4.79 -36.86 41.69
N ASN A 842 4.61 -35.59 42.06
CA ASN A 842 4.65 -35.19 43.46
C ASN A 842 3.51 -35.83 44.26
N LYS A 843 2.31 -35.96 43.67
CA LYS A 843 1.18 -36.67 44.27
C LYS A 843 1.50 -38.15 44.52
N THR A 844 1.99 -38.87 43.51
CA THR A 844 2.34 -40.31 43.62
C THR A 844 3.51 -40.58 44.58
N LYS A 845 4.47 -39.67 44.68
CA LYS A 845 5.56 -39.78 45.67
C LYS A 845 5.04 -39.64 47.10
N ILE A 846 4.15 -38.68 47.32
CA ILE A 846 3.50 -38.44 48.60
C ILE A 846 2.65 -39.66 48.98
N ASP A 847 1.89 -40.25 48.05
CA ASP A 847 1.12 -41.48 48.28
C ASP A 847 2.00 -42.70 48.60
N ARG A 848 3.17 -42.86 47.96
CA ARG A 848 4.13 -43.94 48.29
C ARG A 848 4.77 -43.78 49.66
N GLU A 849 5.16 -42.57 50.05
CA GLU A 849 5.72 -42.30 51.39
C GLU A 849 4.65 -42.52 52.49
N SER A 850 3.36 -42.29 52.19
CA SER A 850 2.21 -42.64 53.06
C SER A 850 2.09 -44.14 53.30
N HIS A 851 2.21 -44.92 52.22
CA HIS A 851 2.00 -46.37 52.24
C HIS A 851 3.15 -47.12 52.94
N VAL A 852 4.36 -46.56 52.91
CA VAL A 852 5.52 -47.11 53.64
C VAL A 852 5.45 -46.81 55.13
N ASN A 853 4.93 -45.64 55.53
CA ASN A 853 4.75 -45.29 56.94
C ASN A 853 3.60 -46.03 57.60
N SER A 854 2.48 -46.28 56.90
CA SER A 854 1.37 -47.09 57.45
C SER A 854 1.78 -48.55 57.69
N LYS A 855 2.63 -49.14 56.84
CA LYS A 855 3.20 -50.48 57.06
C LYS A 855 4.24 -50.54 58.19
N ARG A 856 4.94 -49.44 58.49
CA ARG A 856 5.86 -49.38 59.65
C ARG A 856 5.12 -49.31 60.99
N VAL A 857 3.96 -48.64 61.03
CA VAL A 857 3.13 -48.54 62.24
C VAL A 857 2.45 -49.88 62.57
N LEU A 858 2.05 -50.66 61.56
CA LEU A 858 1.45 -52.00 61.77
C LEU A 858 2.44 -53.06 62.31
N LYS A 859 3.75 -52.83 62.26
CA LYS A 859 4.77 -53.78 62.75
C LYS A 859 5.17 -53.58 64.22
N ILE A 860 4.67 -52.53 64.88
CA ILE A 860 5.01 -52.19 66.28
C ILE A 860 3.93 -52.68 67.27
N PHE A 861 2.74 -53.05 66.80
CA PHE A 861 1.62 -53.48 67.67
C PHE A 861 1.35 -54.98 67.59
N ASN A 862 2.38 -55.80 67.85
CA ASN A 862 2.21 -57.22 68.07
C ASN A 862 3.09 -57.69 69.25
N THR A 863 2.76 -57.24 70.45
CA THR A 863 3.16 -57.89 71.71
C THR A 863 2.05 -57.71 72.74
N ASP A 864 1.70 -58.84 73.33
CA ASP A 864 0.54 -59.19 74.17
C ASP A 864 0.24 -58.28 75.36
N GLY A 865 -1.05 -58.18 75.69
CA GLY A 865 -1.53 -57.62 76.96
C GLY A 865 -2.96 -57.10 76.86
N GLU A 866 -3.94 -57.98 77.06
CA GLU A 866 -5.37 -57.66 77.15
C GLU A 866 -5.66 -56.62 78.25
N ASN A 867 -6.21 -55.47 77.87
CA ASN A 867 -7.42 -54.90 78.49
C ASN A 867 -7.89 -53.64 77.72
N GLN A 868 -9.20 -53.49 77.69
CA GLN A 868 -10.02 -52.60 76.87
C GLN A 868 -9.50 -51.15 76.72
N ILE A 869 -9.30 -50.69 75.48
CA ILE A 869 -9.23 -49.25 75.13
C ILE A 869 -10.06 -48.98 73.86
N PRO A 870 -10.90 -47.92 73.81
CA PRO A 870 -11.79 -47.64 72.70
C PRO A 870 -11.03 -47.19 71.43
N ILE A 871 -11.62 -47.55 70.29
CA ILE A 871 -11.25 -47.20 68.92
C ILE A 871 -10.80 -45.73 68.78
N LEU A 872 -9.48 -45.50 68.74
CA LEU A 872 -8.90 -44.28 68.19
C LEU A 872 -8.90 -44.38 66.67
N ARG A 873 -9.97 -43.91 66.02
CA ARG A 873 -9.94 -43.53 64.60
C ARG A 873 -8.88 -42.43 64.46
N SER A 874 -7.72 -42.77 63.91
CA SER A 874 -6.66 -41.79 63.61
C SER A 874 -7.19 -40.76 62.60
N LYS A 875 -7.30 -39.52 63.07
CA LYS A 875 -7.65 -38.33 62.29
C LYS A 875 -6.40 -37.81 61.56
N GLU A 876 -5.86 -38.55 60.60
CA GLU A 876 -4.81 -38.03 59.70
C GLU A 876 -5.23 -37.46 58.32
N PRO A 877 -6.50 -37.43 57.86
CA PRO A 877 -6.81 -36.83 56.55
C PRO A 877 -6.55 -35.31 56.43
N ALA A 878 -6.52 -34.57 57.55
CA ALA A 878 -6.56 -33.10 57.52
C ALA A 878 -5.21 -32.41 57.23
N LEU A 879 -4.07 -33.07 57.51
CA LEU A 879 -2.74 -32.53 57.18
C LEU A 879 -2.38 -32.73 55.69
N TRP A 880 -3.03 -33.69 55.02
CA TRP A 880 -2.81 -34.09 53.63
C TRP A 880 -3.43 -33.10 52.63
N GLU A 881 -4.66 -32.62 52.89
CA GLU A 881 -5.33 -31.62 52.04
C GLU A 881 -4.58 -30.27 52.01
N THR A 882 -3.88 -29.89 53.09
CA THR A 882 -3.23 -28.57 53.22
C THR A 882 -1.91 -28.47 52.47
N LYS A 883 -1.08 -29.53 52.44
CA LYS A 883 0.18 -29.53 51.66
C LYS A 883 -0.06 -29.64 50.16
N LEU A 884 -1.10 -30.35 49.74
CA LEU A 884 -1.48 -30.47 48.34
C LEU A 884 -2.04 -29.16 47.76
N GLY A 885 -2.76 -28.38 48.57
CA GLY A 885 -3.26 -27.03 48.21
C GLY A 885 -2.14 -26.04 47.91
N CYS A 886 -1.16 -25.90 48.80
CA CYS A 886 -0.02 -24.98 48.60
C CYS A 886 0.86 -25.36 47.39
N ALA A 887 0.99 -26.64 47.06
CA ALA A 887 1.77 -27.08 45.91
C ALA A 887 1.06 -26.80 44.57
N LYS A 888 -0.28 -26.96 44.52
CA LYS A 888 -1.10 -26.58 43.36
C LYS A 888 -1.05 -25.07 43.10
N GLU A 889 -1.17 -24.24 44.15
CA GLU A 889 -1.14 -22.78 44.03
C GLU A 889 0.19 -22.25 43.50
N ASN A 890 1.34 -22.72 44.03
CA ASN A 890 2.65 -22.26 43.56
C ASN A 890 2.93 -22.64 42.11
N LEU A 891 2.34 -23.74 41.62
CA LEU A 891 2.60 -24.23 40.26
C LEU A 891 1.73 -23.54 39.21
N ILE A 892 0.46 -23.29 39.51
CA ILE A 892 -0.42 -22.52 38.62
C ILE A 892 0.08 -21.07 38.52
N ASN A 893 0.52 -20.48 39.64
CA ASN A 893 1.12 -19.15 39.63
C ASN A 893 2.40 -19.08 38.78
N PHE A 894 3.23 -20.12 38.79
CA PHE A 894 4.43 -20.18 37.94
C PHE A 894 4.09 -20.39 36.47
N GLY A 895 3.06 -21.20 36.16
CA GLY A 895 2.58 -21.40 34.80
C GLY A 895 1.97 -20.14 34.17
N VAL A 896 1.18 -19.38 34.94
CA VAL A 896 0.60 -18.09 34.49
C VAL A 896 1.70 -17.04 34.28
N LEU A 897 2.70 -16.96 35.18
CA LEU A 897 3.83 -16.04 35.01
C LEU A 897 4.69 -16.41 33.79
N ALA A 898 4.96 -17.70 33.59
CA ALA A 898 5.73 -18.15 32.44
C ALA A 898 4.99 -17.87 31.13
N ALA A 899 3.69 -18.15 31.07
CA ALA A 899 2.86 -17.85 29.90
C ALA A 899 2.86 -16.34 29.58
N ALA A 900 2.64 -15.46 30.57
CA ALA A 900 2.62 -14.02 30.34
C ALA A 900 3.99 -13.47 29.88
N ASN A 901 5.10 -13.92 30.46
CA ASN A 901 6.44 -13.49 30.04
C ASN A 901 6.84 -14.05 28.67
N ILE A 902 6.37 -15.26 28.32
CA ILE A 902 6.62 -15.87 27.01
C ILE A 902 5.81 -15.14 25.94
N THR A 903 4.50 -14.90 26.15
CA THR A 903 3.67 -14.11 25.23
C THR A 903 4.25 -12.71 25.01
N TYR A 904 4.76 -12.08 26.06
CA TYR A 904 5.43 -10.78 25.96
C TYR A 904 6.74 -10.84 25.15
N PHE A 905 7.60 -11.82 25.43
CA PHE A 905 8.86 -12.02 24.68
C PHE A 905 8.60 -12.26 23.19
N ILE A 906 7.53 -13.03 22.87
CA ILE A 906 7.12 -13.31 21.49
C ILE A 906 6.65 -12.05 20.76
N PHE A 907 5.82 -11.23 21.40
CA PHE A 907 5.33 -10.00 20.80
C PHE A 907 6.47 -9.02 20.48
N VAL A 908 7.47 -8.94 21.37
CA VAL A 908 8.63 -8.06 21.21
C VAL A 908 9.61 -8.58 20.15
N VAL A 909 9.87 -9.90 20.07
CA VAL A 909 10.78 -10.47 19.05
C VAL A 909 10.19 -10.35 17.64
N ILE A 910 8.88 -10.64 17.46
CA ILE A 910 8.19 -10.52 16.16
C ILE A 910 8.26 -9.09 15.61
N ARG A 911 8.13 -8.08 16.49
CA ARG A 911 8.21 -6.67 16.08
C ARG A 911 9.64 -6.16 15.90
N PHE A 912 10.61 -6.67 16.66
CA PHE A 912 12.03 -6.35 16.49
C PHE A 912 12.54 -6.77 15.11
N GLU A 913 12.13 -7.94 14.61
CA GLU A 913 12.51 -8.39 13.26
C GLU A 913 11.77 -7.64 12.15
N PHE A 914 10.49 -7.27 12.35
CA PHE A 914 9.80 -6.35 11.44
C PHE A 914 10.52 -5.00 11.35
N TYR A 915 11.15 -4.52 12.42
CA TYR A 915 11.91 -3.28 12.36
C TYR A 915 13.29 -3.45 11.69
N MET A 916 13.97 -4.57 11.92
CA MET A 916 15.25 -4.89 11.27
C MET A 916 15.11 -5.13 9.76
N ALA A 917 13.97 -5.67 9.31
CA ALA A 917 13.71 -5.95 7.91
C ALA A 917 13.37 -4.69 7.07
N TYR A 918 13.01 -3.57 7.70
CA TYR A 918 12.54 -2.36 7.02
C TYR A 918 13.36 -1.09 7.36
N SER A 919 14.53 -1.23 8.01
CA SER A 919 15.36 -0.09 8.43
C SER A 919 16.77 -0.14 7.84
N ASP A 920 17.04 0.70 6.85
CA ASP A 920 18.35 0.83 6.20
C ASP A 920 19.46 1.45 7.08
N ASN A 921 19.12 1.97 8.27
CA ASN A 921 20.06 2.71 9.12
C ASN A 921 20.46 1.97 10.42
N PRO A 922 21.75 1.61 10.61
CA PRO A 922 22.22 0.89 11.80
C PRO A 922 22.12 1.70 13.11
N LEU A 923 22.03 3.03 13.08
CA LEU A 923 21.83 3.84 14.29
C LEU A 923 20.43 3.68 14.90
N LYS A 924 19.44 3.28 14.09
CA LYS A 924 18.08 2.98 14.58
C LYS A 924 18.01 1.69 15.42
N ILE A 925 19.07 0.89 15.48
CA ILE A 925 19.22 -0.28 16.38
C ILE A 925 19.24 0.14 17.87
N ILE A 926 19.60 1.39 18.18
CA ILE A 926 19.63 1.91 19.57
C ILE A 926 18.21 2.12 20.12
N ILE A 927 17.23 2.39 19.26
CA ILE A 927 15.83 2.66 19.63
C ILE A 927 15.17 1.43 20.29
N PRO A 928 15.23 0.21 19.71
CA PRO A 928 14.69 -0.98 20.36
C PRO A 928 15.43 -1.33 21.67
N PHE A 929 16.73 -1.03 21.81
CA PHE A 929 17.44 -1.22 23.09
C PHE A 929 16.84 -0.37 24.22
N ARG A 930 16.38 0.85 23.91
CA ARG A 930 15.64 1.69 24.87
C ARG A 930 14.27 1.09 25.18
N ALA A 931 13.55 0.57 24.18
CA ALA A 931 12.28 -0.14 24.40
C ALA A 931 12.46 -1.37 25.32
N TYR A 932 13.54 -2.16 25.16
CA TYR A 932 13.89 -3.25 26.07
C TYR A 932 14.21 -2.78 27.49
N LEU A 933 14.90 -1.64 27.64
CA LEU A 933 15.17 -1.05 28.95
C LEU A 933 13.87 -0.58 29.63
N TYR A 934 12.99 0.08 28.88
CA TYR A 934 11.68 0.53 29.38
C TYR A 934 10.75 -0.65 29.69
N ALA A 935 10.74 -1.68 28.86
CA ALA A 935 10.07 -2.95 29.11
C ALA A 935 10.53 -3.62 30.42
N GLY A 936 11.85 -3.70 30.62
CA GLY A 936 12.42 -4.20 31.88
C GLY A 936 12.00 -3.37 33.09
N LEU A 937 11.94 -2.04 32.92
CA LEU A 937 11.46 -1.12 33.95
C LEU A 937 9.95 -1.26 34.22
N LEU A 938 9.13 -1.61 33.23
CA LEU A 938 7.68 -1.82 33.37
C LEU A 938 7.32 -3.18 34.01
N ILE A 939 8.14 -4.20 33.78
CA ILE A 939 7.98 -5.53 34.40
C ILE A 939 8.35 -5.49 35.90
N LEU A 940 9.29 -4.63 36.28
CA LEU A 940 9.81 -4.56 37.65
C LEU A 940 8.71 -4.24 38.71
N PRO A 941 7.80 -3.25 38.52
CA PRO A 941 6.66 -3.01 39.39
C PRO A 941 5.75 -4.23 39.55
N VAL A 942 5.47 -4.97 38.47
CA VAL A 942 4.61 -6.18 38.50
C VAL A 942 5.27 -7.26 39.34
N ILE A 943 6.57 -7.47 39.18
CA ILE A 943 7.35 -8.40 40.00
C ILE A 943 7.35 -7.95 41.46
N LEU A 944 7.56 -6.65 41.74
CA LEU A 944 7.58 -6.10 43.11
C LEU A 944 6.23 -6.24 43.80
N VAL A 945 5.13 -5.94 43.11
CA VAL A 945 3.75 -6.15 43.59
C VAL A 945 3.52 -7.62 43.92
N PHE A 946 3.95 -8.54 43.06
CA PHE A 946 3.80 -9.96 43.28
C PHE A 946 4.62 -10.46 44.48
N VAL A 947 5.88 -10.03 44.58
CA VAL A 947 6.77 -10.36 45.70
C VAL A 947 6.22 -9.81 47.00
N PHE A 948 5.73 -8.57 47.01
CA PHE A 948 5.12 -7.93 48.16
C PHE A 948 3.85 -8.67 48.60
N TYR A 949 2.94 -8.96 47.68
CA TYR A 949 1.69 -9.68 47.95
C TYR A 949 1.97 -11.09 48.50
N ARG A 950 2.94 -11.80 47.91
CA ARG A 950 3.40 -13.09 48.42
C ARG A 950 3.98 -12.98 49.83
N GLY A 951 4.79 -11.95 50.08
CA GLY A 951 5.33 -11.63 51.40
C GLY A 951 4.22 -11.38 52.42
N TYR A 952 3.20 -10.61 52.04
CA TYR A 952 2.03 -10.29 52.86
C TYR A 952 1.21 -11.53 53.20
N ILE A 953 0.84 -12.37 52.21
CA ILE A 953 0.11 -13.62 52.45
C ILE A 953 0.90 -14.56 53.36
N ASN A 954 2.19 -14.73 53.09
CA ASN A 954 3.04 -15.58 53.91
C ASN A 954 3.16 -15.05 55.35
N GLY A 955 3.27 -13.73 55.53
CA GLY A 955 3.27 -13.08 56.83
C GLY A 955 1.94 -13.24 57.57
N PHE A 956 0.81 -13.03 56.88
CA PHE A 956 -0.53 -13.22 57.42
C PHE A 956 -0.76 -14.66 57.86
N ASN A 957 -0.48 -15.64 57.00
CA ASN A 957 -0.61 -17.06 57.30
C ASN A 957 0.28 -17.48 58.46
N ARG A 958 1.53 -16.99 58.52
CA ARG A 958 2.46 -17.28 59.63
C ARG A 958 1.97 -16.70 60.95
N ASN A 959 1.47 -15.47 60.96
CA ASN A 959 0.93 -14.83 62.15
C ASN A 959 -0.39 -15.47 62.60
N LEU A 960 -1.22 -15.91 61.66
CA LEU A 960 -2.45 -16.64 61.95
C LEU A 960 -2.13 -18.03 62.54
N HIS A 961 -1.16 -18.75 61.97
CA HIS A 961 -0.66 -20.01 62.54
C HIS A 961 -0.11 -19.82 63.96
N ARG A 962 0.72 -18.80 64.20
CA ARG A 962 1.23 -18.49 65.55
C ARG A 962 0.12 -18.14 66.54
N PHE A 963 -0.88 -17.37 66.11
CA PHE A 963 -2.04 -17.04 66.94
C PHE A 963 -2.85 -18.30 67.30
N ILE A 964 -3.05 -19.20 66.34
CA ILE A 964 -3.75 -20.49 66.56
C ILE A 964 -2.94 -21.40 67.49
N ASP A 965 -1.62 -21.47 67.31
CA ASP A 965 -0.74 -22.28 68.16
C ASP A 965 -0.66 -21.72 69.60
N PHE A 966 -0.92 -20.42 69.78
CA PHE A 966 -0.99 -19.76 71.09
C PHE A 966 -2.37 -19.88 71.76
N ALA A 967 -3.44 -20.01 70.97
CA ALA A 967 -4.80 -19.83 71.48
C ALA A 967 -5.44 -21.06 72.14
N GLU A 968 -5.05 -22.32 71.84
CA GLU A 968 -5.75 -23.49 72.40
C GLU A 968 -5.02 -24.84 72.19
N GLU A 969 -5.15 -25.76 73.17
CA GLU A 969 -4.56 -27.12 73.12
C GLU A 969 -5.31 -28.11 72.18
N SER A 970 -6.51 -27.76 71.70
CA SER A 970 -7.38 -28.66 70.93
C SER A 970 -6.94 -28.86 69.48
N GLU A 971 -6.47 -30.06 69.14
CA GLU A 971 -6.08 -30.47 67.79
C GLU A 971 -7.24 -30.40 66.77
N TYR A 972 -8.49 -30.56 67.24
CA TYR A 972 -9.68 -30.45 66.41
C TYR A 972 -9.89 -29.04 65.84
N LEU A 973 -9.69 -28.00 66.66
CA LEU A 973 -9.79 -26.61 66.18
C LEU A 973 -8.65 -26.28 65.22
N ARG A 974 -7.43 -26.77 65.45
CA ARG A 974 -6.31 -26.61 64.51
C ARG A 974 -6.62 -27.17 63.12
N ALA A 975 -7.22 -28.37 63.04
CA ALA A 975 -7.60 -28.96 61.77
C ALA A 975 -8.72 -28.19 61.05
N LYS A 976 -9.75 -27.75 61.79
CA LYS A 976 -10.89 -27.01 61.21
C LYS A 976 -10.47 -25.62 60.71
N THR A 977 -9.63 -24.92 61.46
CA THR A 977 -9.11 -23.60 61.07
C THR A 977 -8.22 -23.69 59.83
N ARG A 978 -7.36 -24.71 59.73
CA ARG A 978 -6.59 -24.98 58.49
C ARG A 978 -7.49 -25.20 57.29
N LYS A 979 -8.64 -25.88 57.47
CA LYS A 979 -9.62 -26.10 56.40
C LYS A 979 -10.32 -24.81 55.97
N ILE A 980 -10.60 -23.90 56.91
CA ILE A 980 -11.15 -22.57 56.61
C ILE A 980 -10.12 -21.71 55.85
N ILE A 981 -8.85 -21.72 56.27
CA ILE A 981 -7.76 -21.01 55.58
C ILE A 981 -7.60 -21.54 54.14
N ALA A 982 -7.53 -22.86 53.96
CA ALA A 982 -7.41 -23.48 52.64
C ALA A 982 -8.60 -23.15 51.73
N ARG A 983 -9.83 -23.16 52.27
CA ARG A 983 -11.03 -22.81 51.49
C ARG A 983 -11.05 -21.33 51.10
N ASN A 984 -10.57 -20.44 51.96
CA ASN A 984 -10.50 -19.01 51.64
C ASN A 984 -9.43 -18.69 50.62
N ASN A 985 -8.25 -19.33 50.67
CA ASN A 985 -7.25 -19.18 49.60
C ASN A 985 -7.82 -19.66 48.26
N LEU A 986 -8.60 -20.75 48.26
CA LEU A 986 -9.30 -21.25 47.07
C LEU A 986 -10.33 -20.25 46.50
N VAL A 987 -11.00 -19.46 47.36
CA VAL A 987 -11.98 -18.44 46.94
C VAL A 987 -11.30 -17.14 46.48
N LEU A 988 -10.16 -16.79 47.07
CA LEU A 988 -9.39 -15.61 46.68
C LEU A 988 -8.55 -15.84 45.42
N PHE A 989 -8.28 -17.10 45.06
CA PHE A 989 -7.45 -17.47 43.93
C PHE A 989 -8.01 -17.06 42.54
N PRO A 990 -9.31 -17.26 42.23
CA PRO A 990 -9.90 -16.74 40.99
C PRO A 990 -9.76 -15.22 40.87
N TRP A 991 -9.94 -14.47 41.96
CA TRP A 991 -9.78 -13.01 41.96
C TRP A 991 -8.34 -12.58 41.70
N PHE A 992 -7.36 -13.38 42.14
CA PHE A 992 -5.95 -13.16 41.84
C PHE A 992 -5.62 -13.41 40.36
N ILE A 993 -6.22 -14.46 39.76
CA ILE A 993 -6.11 -14.71 38.32
C ILE A 993 -6.74 -13.56 37.53
N VAL A 994 -7.96 -13.15 37.88
CA VAL A 994 -8.64 -12.02 37.22
C VAL A 994 -7.80 -10.75 37.31
N ALA A 995 -7.26 -10.42 38.48
CA ALA A 995 -6.41 -9.24 38.62
C ALA A 995 -5.10 -9.36 37.83
N SER A 996 -4.49 -10.55 37.75
CA SER A 996 -3.27 -10.77 36.95
C SER A 996 -3.55 -10.66 35.45
N ILE A 997 -4.71 -11.14 34.98
CA ILE A 997 -5.17 -11.01 33.60
C ILE A 997 -5.45 -9.54 33.28
N VAL A 998 -6.18 -8.82 34.15
CA VAL A 998 -6.46 -7.39 33.96
C VAL A 998 -5.17 -6.58 33.92
N ILE A 999 -4.23 -6.83 34.85
CA ILE A 999 -2.90 -6.21 34.84
C ILE A 999 -2.18 -6.51 33.52
N GLY A 1000 -2.16 -7.76 33.06
CA GLY A 1000 -1.54 -8.14 31.78
C GLY A 1000 -2.16 -7.42 30.58
N PHE A 1001 -3.49 -7.35 30.50
CA PHE A 1001 -4.20 -6.61 29.45
C PHE A 1001 -3.94 -5.10 29.51
N THR A 1002 -3.90 -4.50 30.70
CA THR A 1002 -3.56 -3.07 30.85
C THR A 1002 -2.11 -2.78 30.44
N VAL A 1003 -1.16 -3.69 30.72
CA VAL A 1003 0.24 -3.56 30.26
C VAL A 1003 0.30 -3.58 28.73
N VAL A 1004 -0.35 -4.56 28.10
CA VAL A 1004 -0.36 -4.73 26.64
C VAL A 1004 -1.03 -3.53 25.98
N ARG A 1005 -2.20 -3.12 26.47
CA ARG A 1005 -2.91 -1.94 25.94
C ARG A 1005 -2.12 -0.66 26.10
N GLY A 1006 -1.54 -0.41 27.28
CA GLY A 1006 -0.69 0.76 27.50
C GLY A 1006 0.50 0.76 26.55
N PHE A 1007 1.14 -0.39 26.33
CA PHE A 1007 2.26 -0.47 25.39
C PHE A 1007 1.84 -0.14 23.96
N VAL A 1008 0.67 -0.63 23.49
CA VAL A 1008 0.13 -0.29 22.17
C VAL A 1008 -0.17 1.21 22.05
N GLU A 1009 -0.78 1.81 23.07
CA GLU A 1009 -1.07 3.26 23.09
C GLU A 1009 0.21 4.12 23.18
N PHE A 1010 1.24 3.66 23.90
CA PHE A 1010 2.55 4.33 23.94
C PHE A 1010 3.29 4.23 22.62
N GLU A 1011 3.16 3.10 21.93
CA GLU A 1011 3.78 2.88 20.63
C GLU A 1011 3.18 3.79 19.55
N SER A 1012 1.84 3.89 19.48
CA SER A 1012 1.19 4.81 18.53
C SER A 1012 1.64 6.25 18.74
N ILE A 1013 1.73 6.69 20.00
CA ILE A 1013 2.15 8.06 20.33
C ILE A 1013 3.66 8.25 20.08
N PHE A 1014 4.52 7.31 20.48
CA PHE A 1014 5.98 7.43 20.32
C PHE A 1014 6.43 7.43 18.85
N PHE A 1015 5.69 6.78 17.96
CA PHE A 1015 5.98 6.78 16.52
C PHE A 1015 5.33 7.94 15.77
N GLU A 1016 4.19 8.46 16.23
CA GLU A 1016 3.54 9.62 15.60
C GLU A 1016 4.14 10.96 16.04
N THR A 1017 4.65 11.10 17.27
CA THR A 1017 5.28 12.34 17.75
C THR A 1017 6.80 12.17 17.95
N VAL A 1018 7.59 12.69 17.01
CA VAL A 1018 9.07 12.75 17.11
C VAL A 1018 9.52 13.81 18.13
N GLY A 1019 9.06 13.77 19.38
CA GLY A 1019 9.38 14.85 20.31
C GLY A 1019 8.92 14.72 21.75
N GLY A 1020 9.77 14.08 22.59
CA GLY A 1020 9.91 14.49 23.98
C GLY A 1020 9.92 13.37 25.02
N VAL A 1021 11.07 13.17 25.67
CA VAL A 1021 11.23 12.34 26.89
C VAL A 1021 10.21 12.70 27.97
N GLY A 1022 9.70 13.94 27.98
CA GLY A 1022 8.68 14.44 28.90
C GLY A 1022 7.33 13.72 28.78
N GLU A 1023 6.81 13.50 27.56
CA GLU A 1023 5.53 12.81 27.35
C GLU A 1023 5.65 11.34 27.73
N THR A 1024 6.76 10.71 27.38
CA THR A 1024 7.08 9.33 27.79
C THR A 1024 7.06 9.17 29.32
N ILE A 1025 7.66 10.11 30.05
CA ILE A 1025 7.65 10.10 31.52
C ILE A 1025 6.22 10.27 32.07
N TYR A 1026 5.42 11.16 31.47
CA TYR A 1026 4.04 11.41 31.89
C TYR A 1026 3.16 10.15 31.78
N TYR A 1027 3.24 9.43 30.65
CA TYR A 1027 2.51 8.17 30.47
C TYR A 1027 3.02 7.07 31.42
N LEU A 1028 4.33 6.99 31.65
CA LEU A 1028 4.91 6.06 32.63
C LEU A 1028 4.34 6.28 34.04
N PHE A 1029 4.17 7.55 34.45
CA PHE A 1029 3.54 7.90 35.73
C PHE A 1029 2.05 7.53 35.75
N GLY A 1030 1.30 7.79 34.67
CA GLY A 1030 -0.10 7.39 34.54
C GLY A 1030 -0.29 5.86 34.67
N TRP A 1031 0.65 5.06 34.15
CA TRP A 1031 0.59 3.60 34.32
C TRP A 1031 0.96 3.15 35.72
N LEU A 1032 2.01 3.72 36.34
CA LEU A 1032 2.35 3.45 37.74
C LEU A 1032 1.16 3.76 38.67
N GLN A 1033 0.41 4.82 38.36
CA GLN A 1033 -0.82 5.19 39.05
C GLN A 1033 -1.92 4.13 38.89
N ASN A 1034 -2.15 3.63 37.67
CA ASN A 1034 -3.10 2.55 37.40
C ASN A 1034 -2.72 1.25 38.14
N TYR A 1035 -1.44 0.89 38.19
CA TYR A 1035 -0.96 -0.27 38.97
C TYR A 1035 -1.17 -0.08 40.47
N ALA A 1036 -0.90 1.12 41.00
CA ALA A 1036 -1.13 1.44 42.40
C ALA A 1036 -2.62 1.38 42.76
N LEU A 1037 -3.50 1.85 41.87
CA LEU A 1037 -4.95 1.78 42.03
C LEU A 1037 -5.45 0.33 42.04
N LEU A 1038 -5.00 -0.50 41.09
CA LEU A 1038 -5.31 -1.94 41.04
C LEU A 1038 -4.86 -2.67 42.31
N LEU A 1039 -3.66 -2.35 42.82
CA LEU A 1039 -3.18 -2.87 44.09
C LEU A 1039 -4.07 -2.43 45.26
N GLY A 1040 -4.49 -1.16 45.26
CA GLY A 1040 -5.43 -0.60 46.22
C GLY A 1040 -6.78 -1.34 46.23
N ILE A 1041 -7.36 -1.58 45.04
CA ILE A 1041 -8.62 -2.32 44.88
C ILE A 1041 -8.48 -3.76 45.40
N LEU A 1042 -7.39 -4.46 45.06
CA LEU A 1042 -7.11 -5.80 45.57
C LEU A 1042 -7.07 -5.84 47.10
N LEU A 1043 -6.39 -4.87 47.72
CA LEU A 1043 -6.33 -4.76 49.18
C LEU A 1043 -7.72 -4.43 49.77
N ILE A 1044 -8.48 -3.52 49.16
CA ILE A 1044 -9.83 -3.15 49.58
C ILE A 1044 -10.79 -4.35 49.53
N VAL A 1045 -10.73 -5.19 48.50
CA VAL A 1045 -11.57 -6.39 48.38
C VAL A 1045 -11.16 -7.43 49.43
N GLN A 1046 -9.87 -7.56 49.71
CA GLN A 1046 -9.35 -8.62 50.60
C GLN A 1046 -9.56 -8.33 52.09
N ILE A 1047 -9.64 -7.06 52.49
CA ILE A 1047 -9.85 -6.65 53.89
C ILE A 1047 -11.20 -7.15 54.46
N PRO A 1048 -12.36 -6.93 53.80
CA PRO A 1048 -13.65 -7.47 54.22
C PRO A 1048 -13.64 -8.99 54.34
N PHE A 1049 -12.97 -9.70 53.43
CA PHE A 1049 -12.86 -11.16 53.48
C PHE A 1049 -12.05 -11.63 54.69
N ASN A 1050 -10.91 -10.99 54.96
CA ASN A 1050 -10.12 -11.26 56.16
C ASN A 1050 -10.88 -10.93 57.45
N PHE A 1051 -11.69 -9.87 57.44
CA PHE A 1051 -12.53 -9.47 58.57
C PHE A 1051 -13.68 -10.45 58.80
N LEU A 1052 -14.38 -10.86 57.75
CA LEU A 1052 -15.42 -11.89 57.78
C LEU A 1052 -14.86 -13.23 58.27
N MET A 1053 -13.66 -13.61 57.83
CA MET A 1053 -12.96 -14.80 58.31
C MET A 1053 -12.71 -14.71 59.81
N LEU A 1054 -12.11 -13.61 60.29
CA LEU A 1054 -11.79 -13.42 61.69
C LEU A 1054 -13.07 -13.34 62.55
N ARG A 1055 -14.13 -12.71 62.05
CA ARG A 1055 -15.44 -12.64 62.72
C ARG A 1055 -16.07 -14.02 62.84
N ARG A 1056 -16.03 -14.83 61.77
CA ARG A 1056 -16.53 -16.20 61.77
C ARG A 1056 -15.71 -17.09 62.71
N LEU A 1057 -14.39 -16.94 62.73
CA LEU A 1057 -13.52 -17.62 63.69
C LEU A 1057 -13.88 -17.22 65.13
N ASN A 1058 -14.05 -15.93 65.39
CA ASN A 1058 -14.38 -15.40 66.71
C ASN A 1058 -15.77 -15.86 67.18
N SER A 1059 -16.78 -15.88 66.32
CA SER A 1059 -18.11 -16.38 66.68
C SER A 1059 -18.11 -17.88 67.00
N GLU A 1060 -17.32 -18.66 66.28
CA GLU A 1060 -17.19 -20.10 66.54
C GLU A 1060 -16.36 -20.40 67.81
N LEU A 1061 -15.34 -19.58 68.11
CA LEU A 1061 -14.56 -19.65 69.35
C LEU A 1061 -15.38 -19.23 70.58
N LEU A 1062 -16.11 -18.12 70.49
CA LEU A 1062 -16.98 -17.61 71.56
C LEU A 1062 -18.08 -18.61 71.95
N GLN A 1063 -18.63 -19.35 70.99
CA GLN A 1063 -19.62 -20.39 71.27
C GLN A 1063 -19.05 -21.60 72.04
N LYS A 1064 -17.73 -21.82 72.05
CA LYS A 1064 -17.15 -23.07 72.54
C LYS A 1064 -16.18 -22.94 73.70
N THR A 1065 -15.44 -21.84 73.82
CA THR A 1065 -14.35 -21.78 74.82
C THR A 1065 -14.45 -20.61 75.79
N SER A 1066 -15.49 -19.78 75.71
CA SER A 1066 -15.65 -18.54 76.52
C SER A 1066 -14.53 -17.51 76.33
N ILE A 1067 -13.56 -17.78 75.45
CA ILE A 1067 -12.42 -16.89 75.17
C ILE A 1067 -12.90 -15.80 74.22
N THR A 1068 -12.89 -14.56 74.69
CA THR A 1068 -13.15 -13.40 73.84
C THR A 1068 -11.83 -12.98 73.20
N ILE A 1069 -11.73 -13.01 71.87
CA ILE A 1069 -10.55 -12.44 71.20
C ILE A 1069 -10.50 -10.96 71.54
N SER A 1070 -9.46 -10.56 72.27
CA SER A 1070 -9.27 -9.18 72.72
C SER A 1070 -9.42 -8.19 71.57
N THR A 1071 -10.35 -7.25 71.72
CA THR A 1071 -10.59 -6.16 70.76
C THR A 1071 -9.32 -5.34 70.47
N ARG A 1072 -8.26 -5.43 71.30
CA ARG A 1072 -6.97 -4.80 71.02
C ARG A 1072 -6.23 -5.43 69.84
N PHE A 1073 -6.32 -6.75 69.64
CA PHE A 1073 -5.65 -7.42 68.51
C PHE A 1073 -6.33 -7.08 67.18
N LEU A 1074 -7.67 -6.99 67.19
CA LEU A 1074 -8.44 -6.52 66.04
C LEU A 1074 -8.13 -5.04 65.76
N LYS A 1075 -8.15 -4.17 66.78
CA LYS A 1075 -7.83 -2.73 66.64
C LYS A 1075 -6.40 -2.47 66.15
N MET A 1076 -5.40 -3.26 66.58
CA MET A 1076 -4.02 -3.10 66.11
C MET A 1076 -3.87 -3.47 64.63
N LYS A 1077 -4.57 -4.52 64.16
CA LYS A 1077 -4.61 -4.86 62.73
C LYS A 1077 -5.38 -3.82 61.91
N THR A 1078 -6.50 -3.31 62.42
CA THR A 1078 -7.23 -2.21 61.76
C THR A 1078 -6.38 -0.94 61.68
N LEU A 1079 -5.55 -0.66 62.69
CA LEU A 1079 -4.62 0.47 62.69
C LEU A 1079 -3.49 0.28 61.67
N VAL A 1080 -2.85 -0.90 61.60
CA VAL A 1080 -1.81 -1.20 60.60
C VAL A 1080 -2.39 -1.16 59.18
N ILE A 1081 -3.60 -1.67 58.97
CA ILE A 1081 -4.30 -1.61 57.68
C ILE A 1081 -4.70 -0.18 57.34
N SER A 1082 -5.16 0.61 58.31
CA SER A 1082 -5.47 2.04 58.11
C SER A 1082 -4.22 2.86 57.79
N ILE A 1083 -3.08 2.56 58.41
CA ILE A 1083 -1.79 3.17 58.08
C ILE A 1083 -1.36 2.77 56.67
N LEU A 1084 -1.54 1.52 56.25
CA LEU A 1084 -1.22 1.05 54.89
C LEU A 1084 -2.12 1.72 53.82
N ILE A 1085 -3.43 1.78 54.06
CA ILE A 1085 -4.37 2.47 53.16
C ILE A 1085 -4.04 3.95 53.09
N LYS A 1086 -3.73 4.61 54.22
CA LYS A 1086 -3.31 6.01 54.23
C LYS A 1086 -1.96 6.21 53.54
N SER A 1087 -1.03 5.25 53.62
CA SER A 1087 0.27 5.33 52.93
C SER A 1087 0.12 5.17 51.42
N VAL A 1088 -0.74 4.24 50.97
CA VAL A 1088 -1.10 4.09 49.55
C VAL A 1088 -1.87 5.33 49.06
N TYR A 1089 -2.79 5.86 49.85
CA TYR A 1089 -3.50 7.11 49.54
C TYR A 1089 -2.56 8.32 49.47
N ILE A 1090 -1.58 8.44 50.36
CA ILE A 1090 -0.56 9.51 50.34
C ILE A 1090 0.35 9.36 49.10
N ILE A 1091 0.75 8.15 48.72
CA ILE A 1091 1.53 7.89 47.50
C ILE A 1091 0.72 8.25 46.24
N ILE A 1092 -0.58 7.94 46.23
CA ILE A 1092 -1.49 8.33 45.14
C ILE A 1092 -1.72 9.85 45.12
N TYR A 1093 -1.88 10.50 46.29
CA TYR A 1093 -2.19 11.93 46.41
C TYR A 1093 -0.99 12.86 46.17
N PHE A 1094 0.25 12.44 46.46
CA PHE A 1094 1.46 13.19 46.10
C PHE A 1094 2.01 12.85 44.70
N GLY A 1095 1.48 11.79 44.07
CA GLY A 1095 1.76 11.45 42.68
C GLY A 1095 0.78 12.10 41.68
N PHE A 1096 -0.43 12.45 42.13
CA PHE A 1096 -1.26 13.51 41.53
C PHE A 1096 -0.61 14.88 41.74
#